data_AF-A0A6B0X376-F1
#
_entry.id   AF-A0A6B0X376-F1
#
_cell.length_a   1.000
_cell.length_b   1.000
_cell.length_c   1.000
_cell.angle_alpha   90.00
_cell.angle_beta   90.00
_cell.angle_gamma   90.00
#
_symmetry.space_group_name_H-M   'P 1'
#
loop_
_entity.id
_entity.type
_entity.pdbx_description
1 polymer ?
#
loop_
_entity_poly.entity_id
_entity_poly.type
_entity_poly.pdbx_seq_one_letter_code
_entity_poly.pdbx_strand_id
1 'polypeptide(L)'
;MVADSISYRWGISSLVWIGTLLIFPLQAWSQQGHAIRGNQVLINRAAHWQAWKGASSLLDISTTDNTVRPSFIRKEINAAQDAPQFSTTGEGGVIAGSGTNTADNLIDGDLQTMWAPNPESPLEDWWVEVNLGRIVVVKRIVIRFAQEGEGDPFLQFKVLGWRQPPPRSVSGYYLDEPKTNVPNFWEIGRTDKPNKTQRVFEFEPRPTEGSDLLFRGDPLERILIIAINSDSTKAEKLTEQEYDNLPVQQQGAIEFYRKERSGRETLISQEEYDSINPERQGPIRYYRREIPRIAEIEVVTEGDNVNMGLVERGGQVTIETNGGIKDIGTAVSDGNYSTGVNGSIFGYRDYDYFEDLGALFWVDTMHFLTDGASPINELYVDVSDGTLAPDGSIKWTRVGRSTSRDAFGHTASGGLRFREIQIEPSKIRFIRSPFQNPLSSLSYIAFTEVMLYGEGFVAEVSLTSDLIQFNEPKNLISVEWEADTPAGTQVQLQTRTGNELIEEKIYHDSNGKVVTEKRYNKLPKSKRGDITSTFEPGNDWSTWSVPHTQSGEAIKSPSPRQYMELRLILLTDRADAGTTLRSIAINTSDPVADRLVGEVWPTRIETVGTPEEFSYFIRPDFTAADQGFDEITLEATAGTEIEFLEVRTGSKDDFANGQTTNYAPADLTLIDTPADSLRLRLDEKIDRGTELVQVRFRATIFGNSASFRALVQNSAVPGFWQRVDEGDPTELVSSQTVTVLALSGDEIIRDFRLESQVFTPNGDGVNDELVVSFGVARVGAERPVTLTVYDLSGVEANRIEERRPDPRGNYTFRWDGKGHLGEPVPPGIYLARVKVDVDSGSADNTFVQRVVHVAY
;
A
#
# COMPACT_ATOMS: atom_id res chain seq x y z
N MET A 1 70.85 -41.41 -24.95
CA MET A 1 70.97 -42.42 -23.89
C MET A 1 69.65 -42.45 -23.15
N VAL A 2 68.88 -43.53 -23.40
CA VAL A 2 67.91 -44.23 -22.52
C VAL A 2 66.69 -43.47 -21.94
N ALA A 3 65.56 -44.18 -22.03
CA ALA A 3 64.25 -44.06 -21.35
C ALA A 3 63.19 -43.11 -21.96
N ASP A 4 61.96 -43.53 -22.20
CA ASP A 4 61.40 -44.86 -22.43
C ASP A 4 60.06 -44.66 -23.16
N SER A 5 59.86 -45.43 -24.21
CA SER A 5 58.62 -45.58 -24.96
C SER A 5 57.95 -46.88 -24.52
N ILE A 6 56.61 -46.95 -24.44
CA ILE A 6 55.85 -48.17 -24.79
C ILE A 6 54.40 -47.81 -25.11
N SER A 7 53.93 -48.48 -26.15
CA SER A 7 52.68 -48.38 -26.89
C SER A 7 51.76 -49.58 -26.64
N TYR A 8 50.55 -49.50 -27.22
CA TYR A 8 49.53 -50.56 -27.44
C TYR A 8 48.57 -50.81 -26.26
N ARG A 9 47.28 -51.14 -26.45
CA ARG A 9 46.62 -51.86 -27.56
C ARG A 9 45.09 -51.70 -27.46
N TRP A 10 44.42 -51.88 -28.60
CA TRP A 10 42.97 -51.97 -28.74
C TRP A 10 42.37 -53.21 -28.05
N GLY A 11 41.20 -53.05 -27.45
CA GLY A 11 40.31 -54.11 -27.00
C GLY A 11 38.85 -53.67 -27.14
N ILE A 12 38.13 -54.29 -28.07
CA ILE A 12 36.69 -54.10 -28.30
C ILE A 12 35.93 -54.82 -27.18
N SER A 13 34.99 -54.13 -26.54
CA SER A 13 33.92 -54.76 -25.76
C SER A 13 32.65 -53.93 -25.91
N SER A 14 31.67 -54.55 -26.54
CA SER A 14 30.33 -54.07 -26.80
C SER A 14 29.64 -53.62 -25.52
N LEU A 15 29.10 -52.40 -25.49
CA LEU A 15 28.18 -51.95 -24.46
C LEU A 15 26.93 -51.37 -25.13
N VAL A 16 25.81 -51.98 -24.74
CA VAL A 16 24.45 -51.74 -25.20
C VAL A 16 24.07 -50.29 -24.91
N TRP A 17 23.64 -49.57 -25.95
CA TRP A 17 22.98 -48.27 -25.80
C TRP A 17 21.57 -48.49 -25.26
N ILE A 18 21.41 -48.38 -23.93
CA ILE A 18 20.11 -48.09 -23.34
C ILE A 18 19.93 -46.58 -23.46
N GLY A 19 19.08 -46.17 -24.40
CA GLY A 19 18.63 -44.79 -24.53
C GLY A 19 17.90 -44.39 -23.25
N THR A 20 18.61 -43.70 -22.36
CA THR A 20 18.00 -43.02 -21.23
C THR A 20 17.42 -41.74 -21.81
N LEU A 21 16.10 -41.70 -21.97
CA LEU A 21 15.36 -40.47 -22.24
C LEU A 21 15.66 -39.53 -21.07
N LEU A 22 16.57 -38.58 -21.27
CA LEU A 22 16.79 -37.47 -20.37
C LEU A 22 15.52 -36.63 -20.40
N ILE A 23 14.59 -36.96 -19.49
CA ILE A 23 13.52 -36.06 -19.09
C ILE A 23 14.25 -34.87 -18.46
N PHE A 24 14.29 -33.75 -19.19
CA PHE A 24 14.68 -32.47 -18.59
C PHE A 24 13.74 -32.24 -17.41
N PRO A 25 14.27 -32.05 -16.18
CA PRO A 25 13.40 -31.58 -15.11
C PRO A 25 12.85 -30.23 -15.55
N LEU A 26 11.52 -30.12 -15.63
CA LEU A 26 10.83 -28.85 -15.56
C LEU A 26 11.49 -28.08 -14.41
N GLN A 27 11.97 -26.85 -14.68
CA GLN A 27 12.57 -26.01 -13.65
C GLN A 27 11.62 -25.98 -12.46
N ALA A 28 12.04 -26.59 -11.34
CA ALA A 28 11.39 -26.37 -10.07
C ALA A 28 11.38 -24.86 -9.87
N TRP A 29 10.18 -24.31 -9.67
CA TRP A 29 10.02 -22.88 -9.47
C TRP A 29 10.95 -22.48 -8.34
N SER A 30 11.63 -21.35 -8.52
CA SER A 30 12.28 -20.76 -7.39
C SER A 30 11.17 -20.26 -6.47
N GLN A 31 10.80 -21.06 -5.46
CA GLN A 31 9.92 -20.70 -4.35
C GLN A 31 10.63 -19.60 -3.54
N GLN A 32 10.65 -18.38 -4.07
CA GLN A 32 11.39 -17.27 -3.47
C GLN A 32 10.52 -16.56 -2.44
N GLY A 33 9.21 -16.44 -2.69
CA GLY A 33 8.26 -15.70 -1.86
C GLY A 33 7.64 -16.48 -0.69
N HIS A 34 7.91 -17.77 -0.56
CA HIS A 34 7.36 -18.62 0.48
C HIS A 34 8.16 -19.93 0.67
N ALA A 35 7.85 -20.68 1.73
CA ALA A 35 8.34 -22.03 1.93
C ALA A 35 7.19 -22.99 2.28
N ILE A 36 7.10 -24.13 1.59
CA ILE A 36 6.11 -25.17 1.92
C ILE A 36 6.75 -26.21 2.84
N ARG A 37 6.14 -26.48 4.00
CA ARG A 37 6.60 -27.47 5.00
C ARG A 37 5.43 -28.34 5.44
N GLY A 38 5.33 -29.53 4.87
CA GLY A 38 4.21 -30.44 5.13
C GLY A 38 2.89 -29.77 4.75
N ASN A 39 2.04 -29.56 5.74
CA ASN A 39 0.69 -29.00 5.63
C ASN A 39 0.64 -27.49 5.88
N GLN A 40 1.75 -26.78 5.65
CA GLN A 40 1.83 -25.35 5.88
C GLN A 40 2.65 -24.64 4.81
N VAL A 41 2.14 -23.50 4.34
CA VAL A 41 2.91 -22.52 3.56
C VAL A 41 3.33 -21.39 4.50
N LEU A 42 4.61 -21.06 4.54
CA LEU A 42 5.18 -20.10 5.50
C LEU A 42 5.92 -18.96 4.79
N ILE A 43 5.60 -17.73 5.21
CA ILE A 43 6.23 -16.49 4.74
C ILE A 43 6.75 -15.75 5.96
N ASN A 44 8.07 -15.79 6.22
CA ASN A 44 8.67 -15.26 7.45
C ASN A 44 10.15 -14.85 7.30
N ARG A 45 10.61 -14.55 6.08
CA ARG A 45 12.00 -14.17 5.79
C ARG A 45 12.01 -12.92 4.93
N ALA A 46 13.01 -12.05 5.12
CA ALA A 46 13.19 -10.87 4.27
C ALA A 46 13.19 -11.20 2.77
N ALA A 47 13.88 -12.27 2.37
CA ALA A 47 13.91 -12.74 0.99
C ALA A 47 12.52 -13.17 0.46
N HIS A 48 11.64 -13.65 1.34
CA HIS A 48 10.26 -13.97 0.94
C HIS A 48 9.49 -12.70 0.61
N TRP A 49 9.52 -11.71 1.50
CA TRP A 49 8.82 -10.44 1.30
C TRP A 49 9.32 -9.69 0.06
N GLN A 50 10.63 -9.74 -0.20
CA GLN A 50 11.25 -9.10 -1.38
C GLN A 50 10.84 -9.73 -2.72
N ALA A 51 10.42 -11.00 -2.72
CA ALA A 51 9.97 -11.69 -3.93
C ALA A 51 8.51 -11.41 -4.29
N TRP A 52 7.74 -10.80 -3.38
CA TRP A 52 6.35 -10.43 -3.64
C TRP A 52 6.29 -9.22 -4.58
N LYS A 53 5.30 -9.20 -5.48
CA LYS A 53 5.08 -8.13 -6.46
C LYS A 53 4.20 -7.02 -5.85
N GLY A 54 4.46 -5.77 -6.21
CA GLY A 54 3.66 -4.62 -5.78
C GLY A 54 4.54 -3.47 -5.32
N ALA A 55 4.01 -2.63 -4.43
CA ALA A 55 4.71 -1.45 -3.92
C ALA A 55 5.78 -1.81 -2.85
N SER A 56 6.68 -2.75 -3.17
CA SER A 56 7.73 -3.20 -2.25
C SER A 56 8.73 -2.09 -1.90
N SER A 57 8.87 -1.07 -2.77
CA SER A 57 9.61 0.15 -2.47
C SER A 57 8.98 1.02 -1.39
N LEU A 58 7.72 0.75 -1.00
CA LEU A 58 7.01 1.43 0.08
C LEU A 58 7.03 0.63 1.40
N LEU A 59 7.92 -0.34 1.51
CA LEU A 59 8.08 -1.18 2.70
C LEU A 59 9.53 -1.14 3.18
N ASP A 60 9.68 -0.99 4.49
CA ASP A 60 10.94 -1.27 5.17
C ASP A 60 10.97 -2.78 5.47
N ILE A 61 11.78 -3.52 4.72
CA ILE A 61 12.00 -4.95 4.93
C ILE A 61 13.33 -5.13 5.67
N SER A 62 13.25 -5.58 6.92
CA SER A 62 14.43 -5.78 7.76
C SER A 62 15.01 -7.18 7.56
N THR A 63 16.30 -7.23 7.22
CA THR A 63 17.05 -8.49 7.03
C THR A 63 17.56 -9.09 8.34
N THR A 64 17.55 -8.34 9.44
CA THR A 64 18.06 -8.77 10.75
C THR A 64 16.99 -9.50 11.57
N ASP A 65 15.76 -9.00 11.57
CA ASP A 65 14.63 -9.57 12.32
C ASP A 65 13.51 -10.14 11.42
N ASN A 66 13.68 -10.09 10.10
CA ASN A 66 12.73 -10.58 9.08
C ASN A 66 11.35 -9.92 9.10
N THR A 67 11.25 -8.73 9.70
CA THR A 67 10.01 -7.97 9.75
C THR A 67 9.78 -7.15 8.48
N VAL A 68 8.51 -6.85 8.22
CA VAL A 68 8.09 -5.91 7.19
C VAL A 68 7.12 -4.89 7.77
N ARG A 69 7.34 -3.62 7.44
CA ARG A 69 6.47 -2.50 7.84
C ARG A 69 6.31 -1.51 6.68
N PRO A 70 5.22 -0.75 6.60
CA PRO A 70 5.13 0.40 5.71
C PRO A 70 6.31 1.36 5.93
N SER A 71 6.85 1.93 4.87
CA SER A 71 7.87 2.97 4.97
C SER A 71 7.28 4.25 5.56
N PHE A 72 8.11 5.02 6.25
CA PHE A 72 7.74 6.31 6.81
C PHE A 72 8.17 7.44 5.86
N ILE A 73 7.20 8.22 5.38
CA ILE A 73 7.42 9.41 4.56
C ILE A 73 7.78 10.58 5.48
N ARG A 74 8.88 11.26 5.19
CA ARG A 74 9.44 12.32 6.04
C ARG A 74 9.17 13.70 5.44
N LYS A 75 9.04 14.69 6.33
CA LYS A 75 9.07 16.12 5.97
C LYS A 75 10.36 16.80 6.42
N GLU A 76 10.65 17.94 5.81
CA GLU A 76 11.79 18.81 6.15
C GLU A 76 13.14 18.08 6.21
N ILE A 77 13.39 17.23 5.21
CA ILE A 77 14.60 16.39 5.16
C ILE A 77 15.83 17.17 4.69
N ASN A 78 17.02 16.70 5.09
CA ASN A 78 18.28 17.04 4.43
C ASN A 78 18.48 16.16 3.19
N ALA A 79 18.11 16.65 2.02
CA ALA A 79 18.21 15.91 0.75
C ALA A 79 19.66 15.68 0.28
N ALA A 80 20.65 16.30 0.93
CA ALA A 80 22.05 16.03 0.64
C ALA A 80 22.48 14.64 1.13
N GLN A 81 21.93 14.16 2.26
CA GLN A 81 22.34 12.90 2.89
C GLN A 81 21.98 11.66 2.07
N ASP A 82 20.86 11.69 1.35
CA ASP A 82 20.42 10.59 0.50
C ASP A 82 20.74 10.81 -0.99
N ALA A 83 21.40 11.90 -1.35
CA ALA A 83 21.78 12.23 -2.72
C ALA A 83 22.49 11.08 -3.48
N PRO A 84 23.40 10.28 -2.86
CA PRO A 84 24.03 9.14 -3.53
C PRO A 84 23.03 8.05 -3.98
N GLN A 85 21.84 7.98 -3.37
CA GLN A 85 20.82 6.98 -3.71
C GLN A 85 20.13 7.26 -5.06
N PHE A 86 20.16 8.51 -5.54
CA PHE A 86 19.48 8.96 -6.75
C PHE A 86 20.39 9.01 -7.98
N SER A 87 21.52 8.32 -7.89
CA SER A 87 22.61 8.34 -8.84
C SER A 87 22.36 7.41 -10.05
N THR A 88 21.25 7.59 -10.77
CA THR A 88 20.89 6.76 -11.95
C THR A 88 21.97 6.71 -13.06
N THR A 89 22.95 7.64 -13.04
CA THR A 89 24.14 7.66 -13.91
C THR A 89 25.50 7.60 -13.19
N GLY A 90 25.53 7.51 -11.84
CA GLY A 90 26.78 7.56 -11.07
C GLY A 90 27.21 8.94 -10.56
N GLU A 91 26.37 9.98 -10.65
CA GLU A 91 26.74 11.37 -10.35
C GLU A 91 26.14 11.97 -9.06
N GLY A 92 25.22 11.30 -8.36
CA GLY A 92 24.65 11.82 -7.10
C GLY A 92 25.65 11.73 -5.95
N GLY A 93 25.77 12.76 -5.12
CA GLY A 93 26.77 12.85 -4.05
C GLY A 93 27.57 14.16 -4.10
N VAL A 94 28.83 14.12 -3.66
CA VAL A 94 29.67 15.31 -3.52
C VAL A 94 30.92 15.19 -4.38
N ILE A 95 31.27 16.26 -5.09
CA ILE A 95 32.56 16.40 -5.75
C ILE A 95 33.23 17.71 -5.31
N ALA A 96 34.55 17.72 -5.24
CA ALA A 96 35.32 18.88 -4.81
C ALA A 96 36.50 19.16 -5.74
N GLY A 97 36.90 20.43 -5.86
CA GLY A 97 38.07 20.83 -6.66
C GLY A 97 39.39 20.34 -6.06
N SER A 98 39.43 20.16 -4.75
CA SER A 98 40.56 19.58 -4.01
C SER A 98 40.07 18.91 -2.73
N GLY A 99 40.91 18.11 -2.06
CA GLY A 99 40.50 17.38 -0.85
C GLY A 99 39.44 16.30 -1.10
N THR A 100 39.39 15.75 -2.32
CA THR A 100 38.32 14.88 -2.83
C THR A 100 38.03 13.66 -1.95
N ASN A 101 39.04 13.08 -1.30
CA ASN A 101 38.90 11.88 -0.47
C ASN A 101 38.05 12.07 0.79
N THR A 102 37.74 13.33 1.14
CA THR A 102 36.94 13.69 2.32
C THR A 102 35.68 14.44 1.95
N ALA A 103 35.36 14.57 0.65
CA ALA A 103 34.21 15.37 0.20
C ALA A 103 32.88 14.79 0.67
N ASP A 104 32.75 13.46 0.74
CA ASP A 104 31.54 12.77 1.20
C ASP A 104 31.20 13.06 2.68
N ASN A 105 32.19 13.48 3.48
CA ASN A 105 31.96 13.91 4.87
C ASN A 105 31.01 15.11 4.97
N LEU A 106 30.82 15.86 3.88
CA LEU A 106 29.97 17.06 3.89
C LEU A 106 28.48 16.78 3.90
N ILE A 107 28.08 15.52 3.72
CA ILE A 107 26.68 15.09 3.61
C ILE A 107 26.42 13.81 4.41
N ASP A 108 27.31 13.44 5.34
CA ASP A 108 27.18 12.21 6.12
C ASP A 108 26.36 12.39 7.41
N GLY A 109 26.04 13.64 7.77
CA GLY A 109 25.30 13.99 8.97
C GLY A 109 26.13 13.96 10.27
N ASP A 110 27.44 13.74 10.20
CA ASP A 110 28.35 13.76 11.35
C ASP A 110 29.16 15.07 11.40
N LEU A 111 28.81 15.94 12.34
CA LEU A 111 29.50 17.22 12.53
C LEU A 111 30.97 17.10 13.01
N GLN A 112 31.45 15.89 13.28
CA GLN A 112 32.85 15.61 13.64
C GLN A 112 33.72 15.25 12.43
N THR A 113 33.11 14.79 11.33
CA THR A 113 33.82 14.62 10.06
C THR A 113 33.87 15.96 9.34
N MET A 114 34.88 16.15 8.51
CA MET A 114 35.13 17.43 7.85
C MET A 114 35.75 17.23 6.49
N TRP A 115 35.49 18.17 5.60
CA TRP A 115 36.25 18.36 4.38
C TRP A 115 37.10 19.62 4.48
N ALA A 116 38.30 19.55 3.91
CA ALA A 116 39.21 20.67 3.74
C ALA A 116 39.72 20.69 2.29
N PRO A 117 39.75 21.85 1.61
CA PRO A 117 40.49 21.96 0.36
C PRO A 117 41.98 21.70 0.61
N ASN A 118 42.70 21.27 -0.42
CA ASN A 118 44.14 21.12 -0.32
C ASN A 118 44.79 22.51 -0.15
N PRO A 119 45.51 22.77 0.95
CA PRO A 119 46.06 24.10 1.22
C PRO A 119 47.18 24.52 0.25
N GLU A 120 47.73 23.57 -0.54
CA GLU A 120 48.70 23.83 -1.60
C GLU A 120 48.05 24.02 -2.99
N SER A 121 46.74 23.76 -3.12
CA SER A 121 45.99 24.04 -4.35
C SER A 121 45.65 25.53 -4.44
N PRO A 122 45.63 26.11 -5.67
CA PRO A 122 45.19 27.49 -5.87
C PRO A 122 43.74 27.69 -5.40
N LEU A 123 43.39 28.92 -5.03
CA LEU A 123 42.05 29.28 -4.52
C LEU A 123 40.92 28.90 -5.50
N GLU A 124 41.22 28.80 -6.80
CA GLU A 124 40.26 28.37 -7.81
C GLU A 124 39.78 26.92 -7.66
N ASP A 125 40.54 26.07 -6.96
CA ASP A 125 40.20 24.67 -6.66
C ASP A 125 39.51 24.50 -5.28
N TRP A 126 39.21 25.61 -4.60
CA TRP A 126 38.58 25.60 -3.28
C TRP A 126 37.06 25.70 -3.43
N TRP A 127 36.47 24.62 -3.92
CA TRP A 127 35.03 24.52 -4.16
C TRP A 127 34.53 23.10 -3.93
N VAL A 128 33.23 22.99 -3.66
CA VAL A 128 32.49 21.74 -3.51
C VAL A 128 31.11 21.85 -4.16
N GLU A 129 30.75 20.83 -4.93
CA GLU A 129 29.43 20.66 -5.54
C GLU A 129 28.71 19.49 -4.86
N VAL A 130 27.50 19.75 -4.38
CA VAL A 130 26.55 18.73 -3.93
C VAL A 130 25.56 18.51 -5.07
N ASN A 131 25.61 17.34 -5.70
CA ASN A 131 24.64 16.92 -6.70
C ASN A 131 23.60 16.02 -6.04
N LEU A 132 22.35 16.48 -5.97
CA LEU A 132 21.26 15.80 -5.27
C LEU A 132 20.74 14.56 -6.01
N GLY A 133 21.18 14.36 -7.26
CA GLY A 133 20.76 13.26 -8.14
C GLY A 133 19.31 13.33 -8.62
N ARG A 134 18.55 14.30 -8.11
CA ARG A 134 17.15 14.57 -8.40
C ARG A 134 16.86 16.05 -8.19
N ILE A 135 15.81 16.54 -8.81
CA ILE A 135 15.27 17.86 -8.52
C ILE A 135 14.51 17.86 -7.20
N VAL A 136 14.76 18.85 -6.36
CA VAL A 136 14.02 19.06 -5.10
C VAL A 136 13.71 20.53 -4.90
N VAL A 137 12.61 20.84 -4.21
CA VAL A 137 12.33 22.22 -3.77
C VAL A 137 13.17 22.51 -2.53
N VAL A 138 14.25 23.28 -2.71
CA VAL A 138 15.16 23.65 -1.62
C VAL A 138 14.59 24.87 -0.89
N LYS A 139 14.23 24.69 0.37
CA LYS A 139 13.77 25.77 1.25
C LYS A 139 14.92 26.50 1.91
N ARG A 140 15.98 25.77 2.28
CA ARG A 140 17.11 26.32 3.03
C ARG A 140 18.39 25.52 2.78
N ILE A 141 19.51 26.23 2.66
CA ILE A 141 20.86 25.67 2.56
C ILE A 141 21.62 26.11 3.80
N VAL A 142 22.13 25.16 4.57
CA VAL A 142 22.94 25.42 5.77
C VAL A 142 24.36 24.96 5.54
N ILE A 143 25.33 25.84 5.76
CA ILE A 143 26.75 25.51 5.70
C ILE A 143 27.31 25.62 7.11
N ARG A 144 27.80 24.49 7.64
CA ARG A 144 28.45 24.41 8.93
C ARG A 144 29.94 24.28 8.75
N PHE A 145 30.70 25.22 9.28
CA PHE A 145 32.15 25.15 9.37
C PHE A 145 32.58 24.40 10.63
N ALA A 146 33.80 23.85 10.60
CA ALA A 146 34.42 23.19 11.75
C ALA A 146 34.35 24.03 13.03
N GLN A 147 34.25 23.38 14.20
CA GLN A 147 34.21 24.09 15.48
C GLN A 147 35.51 24.88 15.73
N GLU A 148 35.43 25.84 16.66
CA GLU A 148 36.60 26.63 17.05
C GLU A 148 37.74 25.72 17.54
N GLY A 149 38.94 25.90 16.99
CA GLY A 149 40.11 25.05 17.26
C GLY A 149 40.28 23.86 16.32
N GLU A 150 39.24 23.48 15.57
CA GLU A 150 39.29 22.34 14.63
C GLU A 150 39.47 22.77 13.17
N GLY A 151 39.21 24.04 12.85
CA GLY A 151 39.44 24.63 11.54
C GLY A 151 38.97 26.10 11.44
N ASP A 152 39.34 26.75 10.35
CA ASP A 152 38.92 28.10 9.99
C ASP A 152 37.68 28.05 9.10
N PRO A 153 36.80 29.06 9.20
CA PRO A 153 35.71 29.16 8.24
C PRO A 153 36.31 29.71 6.94
N PHE A 154 35.64 29.53 5.82
CA PHE A 154 36.05 30.22 4.59
C PHE A 154 36.02 31.73 4.84
N LEU A 155 37.13 32.41 4.50
CA LEU A 155 37.23 33.86 4.66
C LEU A 155 36.11 34.57 3.90
N GLN A 156 35.89 34.23 2.64
CA GLN A 156 34.68 34.62 1.91
C GLN A 156 34.30 33.54 0.89
N PHE A 157 33.01 33.34 0.67
CA PHE A 157 32.50 32.33 -0.26
C PHE A 157 31.18 32.76 -0.93
N LYS A 158 30.78 32.01 -1.96
CA LYS A 158 29.45 32.09 -2.60
C LYS A 158 28.78 30.72 -2.58
N VAL A 159 27.46 30.75 -2.58
CA VAL A 159 26.58 29.58 -2.77
C VAL A 159 25.81 29.79 -4.06
N LEU A 160 25.88 28.81 -4.94
CA LEU A 160 25.28 28.83 -6.26
C LEU A 160 24.35 27.63 -6.43
N GLY A 161 23.23 27.83 -7.13
CA GLY A 161 22.25 26.79 -7.45
C GLY A 161 22.26 26.46 -8.95
N TRP A 162 21.86 25.23 -9.27
CA TRP A 162 21.73 24.76 -10.65
C TRP A 162 20.58 23.76 -10.80
N ARG A 163 19.95 23.76 -11.99
CA ARG A 163 18.95 22.78 -12.46
C ARG A 163 18.87 22.80 -13.99
N GLN A 164 18.24 21.78 -14.58
CA GLN A 164 17.97 21.74 -16.02
C GLN A 164 16.45 21.66 -16.33
N PRO A 165 15.88 22.58 -17.14
CA PRO A 165 16.54 23.71 -17.79
C PRO A 165 16.88 24.84 -16.80
N PRO A 166 17.90 25.66 -17.10
CA PRO A 166 18.26 26.80 -16.26
C PRO A 166 17.17 27.88 -16.30
N PRO A 167 17.02 28.69 -15.24
CA PRO A 167 16.09 29.81 -15.19
C PRO A 167 16.31 30.81 -16.32
N ARG A 168 15.24 31.25 -17.01
CA ARG A 168 15.36 32.22 -18.11
C ARG A 168 15.62 33.67 -17.66
N SER A 169 15.27 33.98 -16.41
CA SER A 169 15.39 35.32 -15.80
C SER A 169 16.82 35.66 -15.37
N VAL A 170 17.69 34.65 -15.27
CA VAL A 170 19.05 34.82 -14.77
C VAL A 170 20.03 34.84 -15.94
N SER A 171 20.86 35.89 -16.00
CA SER A 171 22.05 35.84 -16.84
C SER A 171 22.99 34.80 -16.19
N GLY A 172 23.03 33.58 -16.72
CA GLY A 172 23.85 32.52 -16.17
C GLY A 172 25.29 33.00 -15.96
N TYR A 173 25.88 32.69 -14.81
CA TYR A 173 27.33 32.78 -14.71
C TYR A 173 27.89 31.66 -15.57
N TYR A 174 28.44 32.02 -16.73
CA TYR A 174 29.43 31.17 -17.36
C TYR A 174 30.63 31.17 -16.41
N LEU A 175 30.78 30.11 -15.62
CA LEU A 175 32.08 29.84 -15.04
C LEU A 175 32.97 29.51 -16.25
N ASP A 176 33.65 30.52 -16.78
CA ASP A 176 34.75 30.30 -17.73
C ASP A 176 35.70 29.28 -17.08
N GLU A 177 35.99 28.21 -17.80
CA GLU A 177 36.65 27.01 -17.30
C GLU A 177 37.94 27.29 -16.50
N PRO A 178 38.27 26.46 -15.48
CA PRO A 178 37.55 25.27 -15.03
C PRO A 178 37.25 25.33 -13.52
N LYS A 179 36.03 25.71 -13.12
CA LYS A 179 35.57 25.56 -11.72
C LYS A 179 34.55 24.43 -11.53
N THR A 180 33.79 24.06 -12.56
CA THR A 180 33.02 22.81 -12.65
C THR A 180 32.85 22.44 -14.13
N ASN A 181 32.54 21.17 -14.45
CA ASN A 181 32.17 20.74 -15.80
C ASN A 181 30.69 21.05 -16.15
N VAL A 182 29.97 21.79 -15.29
CA VAL A 182 28.52 22.01 -15.39
C VAL A 182 28.24 23.51 -15.60
N PRO A 183 27.71 23.92 -16.77
CA PRO A 183 27.44 25.34 -17.05
C PRO A 183 26.14 25.84 -16.38
N ASN A 184 26.02 27.17 -16.21
CA ASN A 184 24.77 27.89 -15.86
C ASN A 184 24.34 27.90 -14.37
N PHE A 185 25.28 27.92 -13.43
CA PHE A 185 24.96 28.20 -12.02
C PHE A 185 24.46 29.66 -11.83
N TRP A 186 23.56 29.88 -10.86
CA TRP A 186 23.16 31.22 -10.39
C TRP A 186 23.42 31.42 -8.91
N GLU A 187 23.64 32.66 -8.51
CA GLU A 187 23.95 33.00 -7.12
C GLU A 187 22.70 32.92 -6.24
N ILE A 188 22.76 32.07 -5.21
CA ILE A 188 21.77 31.99 -4.12
C ILE A 188 22.14 33.00 -3.03
N GLY A 189 23.43 33.08 -2.70
CA GLY A 189 23.94 34.01 -1.70
C GLY A 189 25.45 34.00 -1.58
N ARG A 190 25.98 34.90 -0.75
CA ARG A 190 27.43 35.07 -0.52
C ARG A 190 27.72 35.74 0.80
N THR A 191 28.99 35.69 1.21
CA THR A 191 29.52 36.56 2.27
C THR A 191 29.89 37.94 1.73
N ASP A 192 29.40 39.00 2.36
CA ASP A 192 29.69 40.39 1.94
C ASP A 192 31.03 40.94 2.45
N LYS A 193 31.54 40.36 3.54
CA LYS A 193 32.79 40.76 4.20
C LYS A 193 33.60 39.54 4.64
N PRO A 194 34.91 39.69 4.89
CA PRO A 194 35.73 38.63 5.48
C PRO A 194 35.12 38.07 6.77
N ASN A 195 35.00 36.75 6.84
CA ASN A 195 34.49 36.01 7.97
C ASN A 195 35.66 35.36 8.74
N LYS A 196 35.71 35.59 10.05
CA LYS A 196 36.73 35.02 10.94
C LYS A 196 36.14 34.15 12.05
N THR A 197 34.83 34.24 12.30
CA THR A 197 34.21 33.68 13.52
C THR A 197 32.85 33.04 13.29
N GLN A 198 32.09 33.46 12.27
CA GLN A 198 30.78 32.86 12.00
C GLN A 198 30.97 31.46 11.42
N ARG A 199 30.30 30.48 12.02
CA ARG A 199 30.51 29.05 11.72
C ARG A 199 29.28 28.38 11.13
N VAL A 200 28.14 29.06 11.15
CA VAL A 200 26.89 28.58 10.51
C VAL A 200 26.37 29.69 9.63
N PHE A 201 26.11 29.35 8.36
CA PHE A 201 25.47 30.23 7.41
C PHE A 201 24.22 29.57 6.88
N GLU A 202 23.13 30.32 6.82
CA GLU A 202 21.85 29.86 6.30
C GLU A 202 21.45 30.74 5.12
N PHE A 203 21.08 30.10 4.02
CA PHE A 203 20.60 30.75 2.81
C PHE A 203 19.22 30.19 2.49
N GLU A 204 18.25 31.07 2.20
CA GLU A 204 16.90 30.70 1.78
C GLU A 204 16.75 31.02 0.29
N PRO A 205 16.82 30.02 -0.60
CA PRO A 205 16.60 30.22 -2.02
C PRO A 205 15.21 30.84 -2.28
N ARG A 206 15.15 31.73 -3.27
CA ARG A 206 13.91 32.33 -3.74
C ARG A 206 13.60 31.82 -5.14
N PRO A 207 12.31 31.73 -5.52
CA PRO A 207 11.93 31.27 -6.84
C PRO A 207 12.59 32.13 -7.92
N THR A 208 13.35 31.47 -8.79
CA THR A 208 14.03 32.15 -9.89
C THR A 208 13.11 32.46 -11.07
N GLU A 209 11.97 31.76 -11.19
CA GLU A 209 10.98 31.96 -12.24
C GLU A 209 9.58 32.23 -11.65
N GLY A 210 8.55 32.23 -12.50
CA GLY A 210 7.18 32.52 -12.07
C GLY A 210 6.71 31.51 -11.03
N SER A 211 6.20 31.97 -9.91
CA SER A 211 5.67 31.12 -8.85
C SER A 211 4.38 31.71 -8.28
N ASP A 212 3.55 30.84 -7.69
CA ASP A 212 2.42 31.28 -6.87
C ASP A 212 2.93 32.03 -5.62
N LEU A 213 2.16 33.00 -5.11
CA LEU A 213 2.58 33.87 -3.99
C LEU A 213 2.98 33.11 -2.72
N LEU A 214 2.40 31.93 -2.52
CA LEU A 214 2.63 31.09 -1.34
C LEU A 214 3.81 30.15 -1.50
N PHE A 215 4.31 29.94 -2.73
CA PHE A 215 5.43 29.05 -2.98
C PHE A 215 6.69 29.50 -2.23
N ARG A 216 7.40 28.55 -1.61
CA ARG A 216 8.64 28.79 -0.85
C ARG A 216 9.77 27.89 -1.32
N GLY A 217 10.96 28.48 -1.44
CA GLY A 217 12.16 27.79 -1.91
C GLY A 217 12.43 28.01 -3.39
N ASP A 218 13.39 27.26 -3.91
CA ASP A 218 13.74 27.22 -5.34
C ASP A 218 14.03 25.75 -5.71
N PRO A 219 13.50 25.23 -6.82
CA PRO A 219 13.85 23.89 -7.25
C PRO A 219 15.31 23.82 -7.69
N LEU A 220 16.10 22.93 -7.12
CA LEU A 220 17.53 22.76 -7.42
C LEU A 220 17.90 21.29 -7.54
N GLU A 221 18.84 20.98 -8.45
CA GLU A 221 19.47 19.66 -8.61
C GLU A 221 20.89 19.67 -8.04
N ARG A 222 21.59 20.81 -8.14
CA ARG A 222 22.98 20.94 -7.66
C ARG A 222 23.19 22.23 -6.88
N ILE A 223 24.02 22.15 -5.85
CA ILE A 223 24.48 23.29 -5.05
C ILE A 223 26.00 23.35 -5.12
N LEU A 224 26.55 24.50 -5.49
CA LEU A 224 27.99 24.74 -5.58
C LEU A 224 28.42 25.81 -4.57
N ILE A 225 29.39 25.47 -3.73
CA ILE A 225 30.01 26.39 -2.76
C ILE A 225 31.43 26.67 -3.22
N ILE A 226 31.75 27.95 -3.42
CA ILE A 226 33.08 28.38 -3.92
C ILE A 226 33.71 29.38 -2.95
N ALA A 227 34.95 29.12 -2.51
CA ALA A 227 35.74 30.14 -1.84
C ALA A 227 36.11 31.25 -2.84
N ILE A 228 35.98 32.51 -2.42
CA ILE A 228 36.29 33.69 -3.24
C ILE A 228 37.37 34.57 -2.64
N ASN A 229 37.80 34.28 -1.40
CA ASN A 229 38.92 34.94 -0.75
C ASN A 229 39.52 34.01 0.31
N SER A 230 40.80 34.21 0.66
CA SER A 230 41.55 33.41 1.63
C SER A 230 42.69 34.25 2.23
N ASP A 231 43.02 34.02 3.50
CA ASP A 231 44.23 34.57 4.12
C ASP A 231 45.47 33.75 3.79
N SER A 232 45.30 32.57 3.19
CA SER A 232 46.35 31.65 2.77
C SER A 232 47.33 31.35 3.90
N THR A 233 48.50 31.98 3.91
CA THR A 233 49.54 31.76 4.93
C THR A 233 49.47 32.75 6.11
N LYS A 234 48.47 33.65 6.15
CA LYS A 234 48.42 34.80 7.09
C LYS A 234 47.10 34.90 7.87
N ALA A 235 46.52 33.77 8.28
CA ALA A 235 45.21 33.74 8.94
C ALA A 235 45.17 34.49 10.27
N GLU A 236 46.21 34.29 11.09
CA GLU A 236 46.31 34.83 12.44
C GLU A 236 47.76 35.17 12.76
N LYS A 237 47.99 36.34 13.37
CA LYS A 237 49.33 36.78 13.78
C LYS A 237 49.65 36.23 15.17
N LEU A 238 50.82 35.64 15.32
CA LEU A 238 51.29 35.00 16.55
C LEU A 238 52.57 35.63 17.10
N THR A 239 52.89 35.30 18.34
CA THR A 239 54.25 35.43 18.87
C THR A 239 55.16 34.34 18.30
N GLU A 240 56.47 34.56 18.33
CA GLU A 240 57.47 33.56 17.90
C GLU A 240 57.30 32.24 18.67
N GLN A 241 57.12 32.32 19.99
CA GLN A 241 56.94 31.14 20.83
C GLN A 241 55.68 30.34 20.48
N GLU A 242 54.56 31.01 20.17
CA GLU A 242 53.33 30.34 19.73
C GLU A 242 53.53 29.67 18.36
N TYR A 243 54.20 30.35 17.43
CA TYR A 243 54.49 29.82 16.09
C TYR A 243 55.40 28.58 16.14
N ASP A 244 56.45 28.60 16.97
CA ASP A 244 57.38 27.48 17.13
C ASP A 244 56.71 26.24 17.76
N ASN A 245 55.66 26.45 18.55
CA ASN A 245 54.86 25.37 19.14
C ASN A 245 53.79 24.82 18.18
N LEU A 246 53.52 25.47 17.04
CA LEU A 246 52.57 24.95 16.06
C LEU A 246 53.13 23.72 15.34
N PRO A 247 52.27 22.74 15.00
CA PRO A 247 52.63 21.72 14.03
C PRO A 247 53.07 22.37 12.71
N VAL A 248 54.08 21.81 12.05
CA VAL A 248 54.64 22.34 10.78
C VAL A 248 53.54 22.58 9.72
N GLN A 249 52.50 21.76 9.71
CA GLN A 249 51.38 21.88 8.76
C GLN A 249 50.48 23.10 9.02
N GLN A 250 50.56 23.72 10.21
CA GLN A 250 49.78 24.90 10.60
C GLN A 250 50.61 26.19 10.57
N GLN A 251 51.93 26.08 10.44
CA GLN A 251 52.84 27.21 10.32
C GLN A 251 52.60 27.93 8.99
N GLY A 252 52.42 29.24 9.05
CA GLY A 252 52.19 30.12 7.91
C GLY A 252 53.39 30.96 7.53
N ALA A 253 53.15 32.20 7.09
CA ALA A 253 54.21 33.09 6.65
C ALA A 253 55.02 33.62 7.84
N ILE A 254 56.31 33.86 7.59
CA ILE A 254 57.16 34.70 8.43
C ILE A 254 57.52 35.93 7.60
N GLU A 255 57.17 37.11 8.09
CA GLU A 255 57.43 38.37 7.41
C GLU A 255 58.53 39.15 8.12
N PHE A 256 59.54 39.56 7.35
CA PHE A 256 60.66 40.34 7.82
C PHE A 256 60.53 41.78 7.37
N TYR A 257 60.54 42.74 8.30
CA TYR A 257 60.39 44.16 7.97
C TYR A 257 61.70 44.92 8.17
N ARG A 258 62.03 45.83 7.26
CA ARG A 258 63.07 46.84 7.46
C ARG A 258 62.47 48.12 8.03
N LYS A 259 63.11 48.70 9.05
CA LYS A 259 62.81 50.03 9.57
C LYS A 259 63.51 51.09 8.73
N GLU A 260 62.73 51.90 8.03
CA GLU A 260 63.24 53.05 7.27
C GLU A 260 63.58 54.21 8.20
N ARG A 261 64.44 55.13 7.75
CA ARG A 261 64.82 56.32 8.53
C ARG A 261 63.63 57.22 8.90
N SER A 262 62.53 57.13 8.13
CA SER A 262 61.27 57.83 8.40
C SER A 262 60.39 57.14 9.46
N GLY A 263 60.78 55.97 9.97
CA GLY A 263 59.97 55.13 10.86
C GLY A 263 59.00 54.20 10.13
N ARG A 264 58.91 54.26 8.79
CA ARG A 264 58.09 53.34 7.98
C ARG A 264 58.70 51.93 7.97
N GLU A 265 57.87 50.92 7.98
CA GLU A 265 58.27 49.52 7.83
C GLU A 265 58.08 49.06 6.37
N THR A 266 59.09 48.40 5.80
CA THR A 266 59.06 47.84 4.44
C THR A 266 59.26 46.33 4.51
N LEU A 267 58.37 45.53 3.92
CA LEU A 267 58.53 44.06 3.84
C LEU A 267 59.73 43.71 2.94
N ILE A 268 60.60 42.83 3.40
CA ILE A 268 61.80 42.36 2.71
C ILE A 268 61.95 40.83 2.85
N SER A 269 62.84 40.22 2.07
CA SER A 269 63.15 38.79 2.22
C SER A 269 63.97 38.53 3.49
N GLN A 270 63.96 37.28 3.98
CA GLN A 270 64.80 36.86 5.10
C GLN A 270 66.29 37.12 4.83
N GLU A 271 66.76 36.74 3.62
CA GLU A 271 68.13 36.96 3.18
C GLU A 271 68.53 38.45 3.23
N GLU A 272 67.63 39.34 2.81
CA GLU A 272 67.86 40.79 2.90
C GLU A 272 67.87 41.26 4.35
N TYR A 273 66.97 40.74 5.19
CA TYR A 273 66.86 41.08 6.61
C TYR A 273 68.12 40.71 7.39
N ASP A 274 68.69 39.54 7.10
CA ASP A 274 69.93 39.05 7.71
C ASP A 274 71.17 39.83 7.26
N SER A 275 71.08 40.53 6.10
CA SER A 275 72.19 41.29 5.51
C SER A 275 72.25 42.77 5.92
N ILE A 276 71.18 43.31 6.54
CA ILE A 276 71.11 44.74 6.94
C ILE A 276 71.58 44.98 8.37
N ASN A 277 72.00 46.23 8.65
CA ASN A 277 72.41 46.64 10.00
C ASN A 277 71.27 46.39 11.03
N PRO A 278 71.55 45.78 12.20
CA PRO A 278 70.56 45.52 13.26
C PRO A 278 69.72 46.74 13.67
N GLU A 279 70.27 47.96 13.62
CA GLU A 279 69.51 49.19 13.92
C GLU A 279 68.38 49.49 12.92
N ARG A 280 68.45 48.89 11.72
CA ARG A 280 67.44 48.99 10.65
C ARG A 280 66.58 47.74 10.52
N GLN A 281 66.84 46.69 11.29
CA GLN A 281 65.95 45.53 11.37
C GLN A 281 64.66 45.94 12.10
N GLY A 282 63.54 45.83 11.39
CA GLY A 282 62.20 46.04 11.92
C GLY A 282 61.64 44.74 12.54
N PRO A 283 60.34 44.72 12.89
CA PRO A 283 59.74 43.55 13.52
C PRO A 283 59.70 42.35 12.56
N ILE A 284 59.86 41.15 13.12
CA ILE A 284 59.48 39.89 12.47
C ILE A 284 58.02 39.59 12.87
N ARG A 285 57.19 39.17 11.91
CA ARG A 285 55.80 38.78 12.17
C ARG A 285 55.60 37.34 11.76
N TYR A 286 55.16 36.53 12.71
CA TYR A 286 54.85 35.11 12.54
C TYR A 286 53.35 34.96 12.36
N TYR A 287 52.93 34.10 11.44
CA TYR A 287 51.51 33.85 11.18
C TYR A 287 51.19 32.37 11.17
N ARG A 288 50.01 32.01 11.70
CA ARG A 288 49.39 30.71 11.42
C ARG A 288 48.80 30.75 10.01
N ARG A 289 48.91 29.66 9.25
CA ARG A 289 48.19 29.52 7.97
C ARG A 289 46.71 29.24 8.19
N GLU A 290 45.89 29.57 7.20
CA GLU A 290 44.47 29.24 7.17
C GLU A 290 44.29 27.72 7.01
N ILE A 291 43.38 27.16 7.81
CA ILE A 291 43.00 25.75 7.79
C ILE A 291 41.50 25.67 7.51
N PRO A 292 41.06 26.02 6.30
CA PRO A 292 39.65 26.14 5.99
C PRO A 292 38.95 24.77 6.05
N ARG A 293 37.84 24.64 6.78
CA ARG A 293 37.11 23.37 6.92
C ARG A 293 35.60 23.53 7.00
N ILE A 294 34.90 22.78 6.18
CA ILE A 294 33.44 22.63 6.27
C ILE A 294 33.16 21.28 6.92
N ALA A 295 32.28 21.29 7.92
CA ALA A 295 31.82 20.09 8.61
C ALA A 295 30.65 19.43 7.88
N GLU A 296 29.60 20.20 7.55
CA GLU A 296 28.37 19.67 6.94
C GLU A 296 27.72 20.71 6.03
N ILE A 297 27.08 20.22 4.96
CA ILE A 297 26.18 20.97 4.09
C ILE A 297 24.79 20.34 4.20
N GLU A 298 23.84 21.09 4.76
CA GLU A 298 22.43 20.66 4.83
C GLU A 298 21.63 21.34 3.71
N VAL A 299 20.91 20.54 2.93
CA VAL A 299 19.97 21.00 1.91
C VAL A 299 18.56 20.62 2.35
N VAL A 300 17.90 21.55 3.04
CA VAL A 300 16.57 21.34 3.63
C VAL A 300 15.50 21.53 2.57
N THR A 301 14.66 20.51 2.37
CA THR A 301 13.60 20.48 1.35
C THR A 301 12.21 20.34 1.97
N GLU A 302 11.15 20.25 1.15
CA GLU A 302 9.78 19.98 1.63
C GLU A 302 9.68 18.61 2.33
N GLY A 303 10.34 17.58 1.80
CA GLY A 303 10.25 16.21 2.30
C GLY A 303 10.56 15.18 1.22
N ASP A 304 10.21 13.92 1.51
CA ASP A 304 10.23 12.83 0.53
C ASP A 304 9.14 13.07 -0.54
N ASN A 305 9.53 13.17 -1.81
CA ASN A 305 8.56 13.30 -2.91
C ASN A 305 7.89 11.95 -3.15
N VAL A 306 6.65 11.78 -2.69
CA VAL A 306 5.94 10.50 -2.84
C VAL A 306 5.63 10.17 -4.28
N ASN A 307 5.70 11.14 -5.21
CA ASN A 307 5.45 10.87 -6.62
C ASN A 307 6.59 10.08 -7.28
N MET A 308 7.81 10.13 -6.73
CA MET A 308 8.92 9.35 -7.25
C MET A 308 8.65 7.85 -7.16
N GLY A 309 8.93 7.11 -8.24
CA GLY A 309 8.70 5.67 -8.28
C GLY A 309 7.25 5.25 -8.61
N LEU A 310 6.41 6.20 -9.07
CA LEU A 310 4.98 5.99 -9.34
C LEU A 310 4.72 4.86 -10.32
N VAL A 311 5.46 4.82 -11.42
CA VAL A 311 5.24 3.82 -12.47
C VAL A 311 5.69 2.44 -11.99
N GLU A 312 6.81 2.34 -11.28
CA GLU A 312 7.33 1.08 -10.75
C GLU A 312 6.37 0.41 -9.77
N ARG A 313 5.62 1.19 -8.99
CA ARG A 313 4.60 0.66 -8.05
C ARG A 313 3.21 0.48 -8.68
N GLY A 314 3.07 0.67 -9.99
CA GLY A 314 1.83 0.43 -10.74
C GLY A 314 0.85 1.61 -10.78
N GLY A 315 1.27 2.80 -10.36
CA GLY A 315 0.53 4.03 -10.59
C GLY A 315 0.59 4.48 -12.04
N GLN A 316 -0.25 5.46 -12.39
CA GLN A 316 -0.28 6.04 -13.72
C GLN A 316 -0.60 7.52 -13.67
N VAL A 317 0.04 8.31 -14.54
CA VAL A 317 -0.38 9.69 -14.80
C VAL A 317 -0.80 9.82 -16.25
N THR A 318 -1.99 10.37 -16.46
CA THR A 318 -2.53 10.61 -17.79
C THR A 318 -3.00 12.04 -17.96
N ILE A 319 -2.98 12.49 -19.20
CA ILE A 319 -3.63 13.73 -19.61
C ILE A 319 -4.56 13.42 -20.79
N GLU A 320 -5.82 13.79 -20.66
CA GLU A 320 -6.74 13.77 -21.78
C GLU A 320 -6.39 14.91 -22.75
N THR A 321 -6.26 14.60 -24.04
CA THR A 321 -5.98 15.57 -25.09
C THR A 321 -6.92 15.37 -26.27
N ASN A 322 -6.84 16.24 -27.28
CA ASN A 322 -7.59 16.03 -28.53
C ASN A 322 -7.22 14.75 -29.29
N GLY A 323 -6.00 14.24 -29.08
CA GLY A 323 -5.53 13.00 -29.67
C GLY A 323 -5.95 11.76 -28.87
N GLY A 324 -6.71 11.93 -27.79
CA GLY A 324 -7.02 10.89 -26.81
C GLY A 324 -6.18 11.03 -25.53
N ILE A 325 -6.27 10.00 -24.69
CA ILE A 325 -5.55 9.91 -23.42
C ILE A 325 -4.07 9.62 -23.70
N LYS A 326 -3.19 10.39 -23.08
CA LYS A 326 -1.74 10.21 -23.14
C LYS A 326 -1.20 9.88 -21.76
N ASP A 327 -0.46 8.79 -21.65
CA ASP A 327 0.34 8.47 -20.46
C ASP A 327 1.58 9.37 -20.42
N ILE A 328 1.77 10.03 -19.28
CA ILE A 328 2.89 10.93 -19.00
C ILE A 328 3.60 10.58 -17.68
N GLY A 329 3.25 9.45 -17.04
CA GLY A 329 3.72 9.09 -15.69
C GLY A 329 5.23 9.20 -15.54
N THR A 330 5.99 8.49 -16.37
CA THR A 330 7.46 8.49 -16.31
C THR A 330 8.08 9.88 -16.47
N ALA A 331 7.41 10.82 -17.15
CA ALA A 331 7.99 12.12 -17.48
C ALA A 331 7.70 13.23 -16.46
N VAL A 332 6.80 13.00 -15.51
CA VAL A 332 6.39 14.01 -14.52
C VAL A 332 6.63 13.55 -13.08
N SER A 333 7.21 12.36 -12.90
CA SER A 333 7.43 11.72 -11.62
C SER A 333 8.83 11.10 -11.48
N ASP A 334 9.76 11.44 -12.38
CA ASP A 334 11.13 10.89 -12.41
C ASP A 334 12.16 11.78 -11.69
N GLY A 335 11.73 12.95 -11.19
CA GLY A 335 12.61 13.91 -10.55
C GLY A 335 13.57 14.58 -11.54
N ASN A 336 13.21 14.65 -12.83
CA ASN A 336 14.02 15.25 -13.90
C ASN A 336 13.19 16.18 -14.80
N TYR A 337 13.33 17.49 -14.59
CA TYR A 337 12.57 18.49 -15.36
C TYR A 337 12.87 18.51 -16.87
N SER A 338 13.94 17.86 -17.33
CA SER A 338 14.27 17.80 -18.76
C SER A 338 13.45 16.76 -19.54
N THR A 339 12.80 15.81 -18.86
CA THR A 339 11.98 14.76 -19.49
C THR A 339 10.52 15.18 -19.69
N GLY A 340 10.14 16.36 -19.17
CA GLY A 340 8.81 16.94 -19.27
C GLY A 340 8.21 16.84 -20.67
N VAL A 341 6.92 16.47 -20.74
CA VAL A 341 6.26 16.11 -21.98
C VAL A 341 5.32 17.21 -22.46
N ASN A 342 5.52 17.64 -23.70
CA ASN A 342 4.55 18.50 -24.40
C ASN A 342 3.37 17.66 -24.93
N GLY A 343 2.14 18.06 -24.58
CA GLY A 343 0.90 17.59 -25.18
C GLY A 343 0.31 18.65 -26.10
N SER A 344 0.17 18.36 -27.39
CA SER A 344 -0.51 19.28 -28.34
C SER A 344 -2.01 19.31 -28.06
N ILE A 345 -2.58 20.51 -27.88
CA ILE A 345 -4.01 20.72 -27.69
C ILE A 345 -4.58 21.74 -28.69
N PHE A 346 -5.77 21.47 -29.24
CA PHE A 346 -6.40 22.32 -30.27
C PHE A 346 -7.84 22.74 -29.89
N GLY A 347 -8.14 24.04 -29.81
CA GLY A 347 -9.51 24.54 -29.66
C GLY A 347 -10.07 24.52 -28.23
N TYR A 348 -11.30 25.04 -28.07
CA TYR A 348 -12.03 25.13 -26.81
C TYR A 348 -12.52 23.74 -26.37
N ARG A 349 -11.77 23.09 -25.48
CA ARG A 349 -12.18 21.84 -24.81
C ARG A 349 -11.76 21.84 -23.34
N ASP A 350 -12.50 21.06 -22.56
CA ASP A 350 -12.10 20.64 -21.22
C ASP A 350 -10.98 19.59 -21.36
N TYR A 351 -9.92 19.76 -20.58
CA TYR A 351 -8.82 18.81 -20.44
C TYR A 351 -8.78 18.29 -19.01
N ASP A 352 -8.28 17.08 -18.85
CA ASP A 352 -8.27 16.40 -17.57
C ASP A 352 -6.90 15.77 -17.33
N TYR A 353 -6.21 16.26 -16.30
CA TYR A 353 -5.06 15.57 -15.72
C TYR A 353 -5.58 14.56 -14.70
N PHE A 354 -5.13 13.32 -14.77
CA PHE A 354 -5.47 12.27 -13.83
C PHE A 354 -4.21 11.52 -13.39
N GLU A 355 -4.10 11.26 -12.10
CA GLU A 355 -2.98 10.57 -11.48
C GLU A 355 -3.50 9.54 -10.48
N ASP A 356 -3.10 8.27 -10.65
CA ASP A 356 -3.19 7.20 -9.65
C ASP A 356 -1.80 7.02 -9.05
N LEU A 357 -1.65 7.29 -7.76
CA LEU A 357 -0.39 7.14 -7.05
C LEU A 357 0.03 5.67 -6.87
N GLY A 358 -0.83 4.71 -7.20
CA GLY A 358 -0.59 3.26 -7.05
C GLY A 358 -0.65 2.76 -5.60
N ALA A 359 -0.72 3.68 -4.63
CA ALA A 359 -0.86 3.44 -3.20
C ALA A 359 -1.59 4.63 -2.55
N LEU A 360 -1.93 4.52 -1.26
CA LEU A 360 -2.58 5.60 -0.51
C LEU A 360 -1.55 6.30 0.38
N PHE A 361 -1.42 7.61 0.23
CA PHE A 361 -0.45 8.43 0.97
C PHE A 361 -1.15 9.51 1.80
N TRP A 362 -0.52 9.93 2.89
CA TRP A 362 -0.82 11.21 3.51
C TRP A 362 -0.17 12.31 2.69
N VAL A 363 -0.96 13.25 2.18
CA VAL A 363 -0.47 14.36 1.36
C VAL A 363 -1.08 15.66 1.86
N ASP A 364 -0.24 16.68 1.98
CA ASP A 364 -0.62 18.03 2.42
C ASP A 364 -0.07 19.14 1.50
N THR A 365 0.98 18.86 0.72
CA THR A 365 1.58 19.80 -0.21
C THR A 365 1.71 19.18 -1.59
N MET A 366 1.25 19.89 -2.61
CA MET A 366 1.38 19.50 -4.01
C MET A 366 2.00 20.61 -4.83
N HIS A 367 3.08 20.29 -5.53
CA HIS A 367 3.75 21.18 -6.46
C HIS A 367 3.49 20.72 -7.89
N PHE A 368 2.82 21.57 -8.66
CA PHE A 368 2.63 21.36 -10.10
C PHE A 368 3.55 22.29 -10.86
N LEU A 369 4.43 21.70 -11.66
CA LEU A 369 5.32 22.46 -12.51
C LEU A 369 4.84 22.39 -13.95
N THR A 370 4.62 23.57 -14.50
CA THR A 370 4.18 23.74 -15.88
C THR A 370 5.14 24.65 -16.60
N ASP A 371 5.30 24.48 -17.91
CA ASP A 371 6.04 25.48 -18.68
C ASP A 371 5.30 26.83 -18.74
N GLY A 372 6.02 27.92 -19.00
CA GLY A 372 5.45 29.27 -18.99
C GLY A 372 4.62 29.60 -20.21
N ALA A 373 4.71 28.79 -21.26
CA ALA A 373 3.92 28.93 -22.49
C ALA A 373 2.56 28.23 -22.40
N SER A 374 2.39 27.26 -21.49
CA SER A 374 1.12 26.59 -21.25
C SER A 374 0.04 27.58 -20.83
N PRO A 375 -1.13 27.61 -21.50
CA PRO A 375 -2.21 28.56 -21.21
C PRO A 375 -3.09 28.13 -20.01
N ILE A 376 -2.51 27.46 -19.00
CA ILE A 376 -3.23 27.05 -17.80
C ILE A 376 -3.42 28.28 -16.90
N ASN A 377 -4.55 28.96 -17.04
CA ASN A 377 -4.86 30.13 -16.20
C ASN A 377 -5.28 29.72 -14.79
N GLU A 378 -6.02 28.62 -14.68
CA GLU A 378 -6.53 28.08 -13.42
C GLU A 378 -6.31 26.58 -13.41
N LEU A 379 -5.66 26.10 -12.35
CA LEU A 379 -5.50 24.68 -12.06
C LEU A 379 -6.38 24.37 -10.86
N TYR A 380 -7.39 23.53 -11.05
CA TYR A 380 -8.23 23.04 -9.96
C TYR A 380 -7.74 21.66 -9.55
N VAL A 381 -7.69 21.37 -8.26
CA VAL A 381 -7.23 20.06 -7.78
C VAL A 381 -8.34 19.36 -7.01
N ASP A 382 -8.79 18.27 -7.58
CA ASP A 382 -9.70 17.29 -7.02
C ASP A 382 -8.89 16.06 -6.57
N VAL A 383 -9.21 15.51 -5.40
CA VAL A 383 -8.51 14.34 -4.85
C VAL A 383 -9.48 13.28 -4.37
N SER A 384 -9.01 12.04 -4.29
CA SER A 384 -9.75 10.92 -3.74
C SER A 384 -8.83 9.92 -3.06
N ASP A 385 -9.32 9.28 -2.01
CA ASP A 385 -8.72 8.09 -1.38
C ASP A 385 -9.10 6.78 -2.11
N GLY A 386 -9.94 6.87 -3.15
CA GLY A 386 -10.46 5.73 -3.91
C GLY A 386 -11.82 5.22 -3.45
N THR A 387 -12.44 5.88 -2.46
CA THR A 387 -13.82 5.57 -2.07
C THR A 387 -14.79 5.79 -3.24
N LEU A 388 -15.73 4.85 -3.38
CA LEU A 388 -16.73 4.87 -4.46
C LEU A 388 -18.06 5.49 -4.00
N ALA A 389 -18.74 6.17 -4.93
CA ALA A 389 -20.11 6.62 -4.81
C ALA A 389 -21.09 5.45 -5.04
N PRO A 390 -22.38 5.59 -4.68
CA PRO A 390 -23.37 4.50 -4.85
C PRO A 390 -23.54 4.00 -6.29
N ASP A 391 -23.18 4.81 -7.28
CA ASP A 391 -23.19 4.44 -8.71
C ASP A 391 -21.89 3.77 -9.18
N GLY A 392 -20.93 3.56 -8.29
CA GLY A 392 -19.62 2.96 -8.56
C GLY A 392 -18.54 3.94 -9.05
N SER A 393 -18.86 5.24 -9.21
CA SER A 393 -17.86 6.25 -9.59
C SER A 393 -16.96 6.65 -8.41
N ILE A 394 -15.74 7.13 -8.68
CA ILE A 394 -14.83 7.63 -7.63
C ILE A 394 -15.41 8.90 -7.00
N LYS A 395 -15.40 8.99 -5.67
CA LYS A 395 -15.76 10.21 -4.93
C LYS A 395 -14.60 11.20 -4.97
N TRP A 396 -14.86 12.37 -5.55
CA TRP A 396 -13.88 13.46 -5.66
C TRP A 396 -14.15 14.56 -4.65
N THR A 397 -13.09 15.11 -4.07
CA THR A 397 -13.13 16.30 -3.21
C THR A 397 -12.25 17.39 -3.81
N ARG A 398 -12.82 18.57 -4.09
CA ARG A 398 -12.07 19.76 -4.51
C ARG A 398 -11.30 20.31 -3.31
N VAL A 399 -9.97 20.26 -3.37
CA VAL A 399 -9.11 20.69 -2.25
C VAL A 399 -8.34 21.97 -2.55
N GLY A 400 -8.15 22.31 -3.82
CA GLY A 400 -7.32 23.45 -4.16
C GLY A 400 -7.63 24.08 -5.50
N ARG A 401 -7.13 25.31 -5.65
CA ARG A 401 -7.08 26.04 -6.91
C ARG A 401 -5.83 26.91 -6.93
N SER A 402 -5.03 26.81 -7.99
CA SER A 402 -3.94 27.75 -8.30
C SER A 402 -4.40 28.65 -9.45
N THR A 403 -4.28 29.97 -9.29
CA THR A 403 -4.58 30.94 -10.35
C THR A 403 -3.33 31.66 -10.79
N SER A 404 -3.09 31.74 -12.08
CA SER A 404 -1.94 32.47 -12.64
C SER A 404 -2.07 34.00 -12.57
N ARG A 405 -3.05 34.55 -11.85
CA ARG A 405 -3.40 35.98 -11.90
C ARG A 405 -2.51 36.88 -11.03
N ASP A 406 -1.66 36.30 -10.17
CA ASP A 406 -0.98 37.04 -9.11
C ASP A 406 0.53 37.29 -9.35
N ALA A 407 1.10 36.86 -10.47
CA ALA A 407 2.47 37.18 -10.83
C ALA A 407 2.50 37.90 -12.19
N PHE A 408 2.62 39.23 -12.15
CA PHE A 408 3.04 40.14 -13.22
C PHE A 408 2.50 39.86 -14.64
N GLY A 409 1.66 40.77 -15.13
CA GLY A 409 1.04 40.71 -16.46
C GLY A 409 2.00 40.26 -17.56
N HIS A 410 1.57 39.29 -18.36
CA HIS A 410 2.19 38.85 -19.61
C HIS A 410 3.71 39.07 -19.68
N THR A 411 4.50 38.49 -18.78
CA THR A 411 5.87 38.19 -19.18
C THR A 411 5.78 37.05 -20.17
N ALA A 412 5.81 37.41 -21.45
CA ALA A 412 5.93 36.55 -22.62
C ALA A 412 7.27 35.78 -22.65
N SER A 413 7.78 35.38 -21.48
CA SER A 413 9.03 34.66 -21.31
C SER A 413 8.68 33.27 -20.81
N GLY A 414 8.64 32.28 -21.72
CA GLY A 414 8.28 30.89 -21.44
C GLY A 414 9.22 30.11 -20.51
N GLY A 415 9.60 30.67 -19.37
CA GLY A 415 10.26 29.97 -18.24
C GLY A 415 9.23 29.17 -17.43
N LEU A 416 9.66 28.34 -16.47
CA LEU A 416 8.73 27.48 -15.72
C LEU A 416 7.81 28.28 -14.79
N ARG A 417 6.67 27.66 -14.47
CA ARG A 417 5.71 28.14 -13.47
C ARG A 417 5.60 27.13 -12.34
N PHE A 418 5.90 27.56 -11.13
CA PHE A 418 5.78 26.79 -9.91
C PHE A 418 4.43 27.06 -9.26
N ARG A 419 3.58 26.05 -9.19
CA ARG A 419 2.27 26.14 -8.57
C ARG A 419 2.23 25.30 -7.32
N GLU A 420 1.65 25.85 -6.26
CA GLU A 420 1.55 25.18 -4.97
C GLU A 420 0.09 25.06 -4.56
N ILE A 421 -0.27 23.89 -4.06
CA ILE A 421 -1.53 23.62 -3.40
C ILE A 421 -1.20 23.05 -2.02
N GLN A 422 -1.55 23.81 -0.97
CA GLN A 422 -1.47 23.36 0.42
C GLN A 422 -2.86 23.00 0.92
N ILE A 423 -2.96 21.85 1.59
CA ILE A 423 -4.19 21.29 2.13
C ILE A 423 -3.92 20.73 3.52
N GLU A 424 -4.98 20.44 4.28
CA GLU A 424 -4.84 19.63 5.49
C GLU A 424 -4.37 18.21 5.12
N PRO A 425 -3.47 17.58 5.90
CA PRO A 425 -3.01 16.21 5.65
C PRO A 425 -4.17 15.25 5.39
N SER A 426 -4.24 14.75 4.16
CA SER A 426 -5.36 13.96 3.66
C SER A 426 -4.85 12.68 3.02
N LYS A 427 -5.63 11.59 3.15
CA LYS A 427 -5.36 10.34 2.43
C LYS A 427 -5.69 10.53 0.95
N ILE A 428 -4.68 10.37 0.10
CA ILE A 428 -4.81 10.58 -1.35
C ILE A 428 -4.21 9.40 -2.09
N ARG A 429 -5.00 8.86 -3.02
CA ARG A 429 -4.58 7.87 -4.02
C ARG A 429 -4.75 8.44 -5.42
N PHE A 430 -5.87 9.11 -5.67
CA PHE A 430 -6.17 9.70 -6.97
C PHE A 430 -6.15 11.22 -6.90
N ILE A 431 -5.52 11.83 -7.90
CA ILE A 431 -5.52 13.27 -8.13
C ILE A 431 -6.13 13.50 -9.51
N ARG A 432 -6.99 14.50 -9.60
CA ARG A 432 -7.59 14.96 -10.84
C ARG A 432 -7.51 16.47 -10.91
N SER A 433 -7.15 16.99 -12.07
CA SER A 433 -7.19 18.42 -12.32
C SER A 433 -7.88 18.72 -13.65
N PRO A 434 -9.17 19.08 -13.63
CA PRO A 434 -9.87 19.56 -14.81
C PRO A 434 -9.51 21.03 -15.07
N PHE A 435 -9.20 21.37 -16.32
CA PHE A 435 -8.94 22.74 -16.71
C PHE A 435 -9.35 23.02 -18.17
N GLN A 436 -9.66 24.29 -18.42
CA GLN A 436 -10.09 24.77 -19.73
C GLN A 436 -8.98 25.55 -20.41
N ASN A 437 -8.78 25.33 -21.71
CA ASN A 437 -7.95 26.23 -22.53
C ASN A 437 -8.83 27.32 -23.17
N PRO A 438 -8.68 28.60 -22.79
CA PRO A 438 -9.44 29.70 -23.39
C PRO A 438 -8.88 30.22 -24.73
N LEU A 439 -7.74 29.72 -25.22
CA LEU A 439 -7.11 30.22 -26.46
C LEU A 439 -7.43 29.35 -27.69
N SER A 440 -7.71 30.00 -28.83
CA SER A 440 -8.12 29.37 -30.10
C SER A 440 -6.95 28.99 -31.04
N SER A 441 -5.70 29.23 -30.65
CA SER A 441 -4.50 28.95 -31.48
C SER A 441 -3.63 27.86 -30.86
N LEU A 442 -2.80 27.23 -31.71
CA LEU A 442 -1.82 26.18 -31.37
C LEU A 442 -1.24 26.39 -29.95
N SER A 443 -1.73 25.60 -29.00
CA SER A 443 -1.28 25.60 -27.63
C SER A 443 -0.77 24.21 -27.31
N TYR A 444 0.26 24.11 -26.49
CA TYR A 444 0.65 22.84 -25.89
C TYR A 444 0.55 23.00 -24.37
N ILE A 445 0.14 21.93 -23.69
CA ILE A 445 0.24 21.86 -22.24
C ILE A 445 1.46 21.02 -21.93
N ALA A 446 2.33 21.55 -21.09
CA ALA A 446 3.49 20.84 -20.57
C ALA A 446 3.39 20.82 -19.05
N PHE A 447 3.04 19.66 -18.50
CA PHE A 447 3.45 19.32 -17.15
C PHE A 447 4.90 18.85 -17.23
N THR A 448 5.75 19.47 -16.41
CA THR A 448 7.17 19.16 -16.35
C THR A 448 7.46 18.22 -15.20
N GLU A 449 6.88 18.47 -14.03
CA GLU A 449 6.98 17.61 -12.85
C GLU A 449 5.75 17.83 -11.96
N VAL A 450 5.34 16.79 -11.25
CA VAL A 450 4.42 16.87 -10.13
C VAL A 450 5.11 16.28 -8.92
N MET A 451 5.27 17.08 -7.86
CA MET A 451 5.88 16.65 -6.62
C MET A 451 4.84 16.70 -5.51
N LEU A 452 4.75 15.64 -4.73
CA LEU A 452 3.73 15.44 -3.71
C LEU A 452 4.42 15.15 -2.39
N TYR A 453 3.96 15.78 -1.33
CA TYR A 453 4.59 15.68 -0.02
C TYR A 453 3.55 15.52 1.08
N GLY A 454 3.99 14.87 2.15
CA GLY A 454 3.27 14.68 3.39
C GLY A 454 4.20 14.01 4.39
N GLU A 455 3.66 13.62 5.54
CA GLU A 455 4.43 12.97 6.61
C GLU A 455 3.65 11.78 7.16
N GLY A 456 4.36 10.70 7.49
CA GLY A 456 3.80 9.53 8.16
C GLY A 456 4.04 8.21 7.44
N PHE A 457 3.64 7.11 8.07
CA PHE A 457 3.59 5.81 7.43
C PHE A 457 2.65 5.84 6.21
N VAL A 458 3.04 5.18 5.13
CA VAL A 458 2.19 5.01 3.94
C VAL A 458 0.83 4.43 4.38
N ALA A 459 -0.26 5.09 3.98
CA ALA A 459 -1.60 4.85 4.54
C ALA A 459 -2.19 3.51 4.11
N GLU A 460 -1.85 3.05 2.90
CA GLU A 460 -2.16 1.71 2.39
C GLU A 460 -1.02 1.21 1.51
N VAL A 461 -0.52 0.01 1.82
CA VAL A 461 0.45 -0.71 0.98
C VAL A 461 -0.11 -2.09 0.64
N SER A 462 -0.08 -2.44 -0.65
CA SER A 462 -0.53 -3.74 -1.15
C SER A 462 0.62 -4.50 -1.82
N LEU A 463 0.76 -5.78 -1.46
CA LEU A 463 1.66 -6.74 -2.09
C LEU A 463 0.89 -7.99 -2.52
N THR A 464 1.29 -8.59 -3.64
CA THR A 464 0.80 -9.90 -4.09
C THR A 464 1.95 -10.89 -4.08
N SER A 465 1.73 -12.09 -3.53
CA SER A 465 2.74 -13.13 -3.47
C SER A 465 3.18 -13.60 -4.86
N ASP A 466 4.29 -14.33 -4.91
CA ASP A 466 4.50 -15.25 -6.02
C ASP A 466 3.43 -16.34 -6.03
N LEU A 467 3.34 -17.04 -7.16
CA LEU A 467 2.38 -18.12 -7.34
C LEU A 467 2.77 -19.29 -6.42
N ILE A 468 1.86 -19.68 -5.52
CA ILE A 468 2.04 -20.82 -4.62
C ILE A 468 1.50 -22.05 -5.34
N GLN A 469 2.39 -22.98 -5.68
CA GLN A 469 2.05 -24.25 -6.31
C GLN A 469 2.17 -25.39 -5.31
N PHE A 470 1.07 -26.14 -5.15
CA PHE A 470 1.07 -27.41 -4.44
C PHE A 470 1.41 -28.56 -5.40
N ASN A 471 2.06 -29.61 -4.88
CA ASN A 471 2.37 -30.81 -5.67
C ASN A 471 1.12 -31.59 -6.09
N GLU A 472 0.06 -31.48 -5.30
CA GLU A 472 -1.27 -32.06 -5.50
C GLU A 472 -2.32 -31.05 -4.99
N PRO A 473 -3.58 -31.11 -5.43
CA PRO A 473 -4.63 -30.24 -4.91
C PRO A 473 -4.72 -30.35 -3.38
N LYS A 474 -4.67 -29.20 -2.70
CA LYS A 474 -4.76 -29.14 -1.22
C LYS A 474 -6.05 -28.48 -0.79
N ASN A 475 -6.65 -29.02 0.27
CA ASN A 475 -7.69 -28.32 1.01
C ASN A 475 -7.05 -27.18 1.81
N LEU A 476 -7.66 -26.00 1.80
CA LEU A 476 -7.15 -24.80 2.46
C LEU A 476 -7.96 -24.54 3.72
N ILE A 477 -7.29 -24.39 4.86
CA ILE A 477 -7.96 -24.39 6.17
C ILE A 477 -8.06 -22.97 6.70
N SER A 478 -6.90 -22.37 7.05
CA SER A 478 -6.84 -21.08 7.70
C SER A 478 -5.64 -20.28 7.21
N VAL A 479 -5.76 -18.96 7.35
CA VAL A 479 -4.65 -18.02 7.28
C VAL A 479 -4.32 -17.52 8.67
N GLU A 480 -3.05 -17.49 9.01
CA GLU A 480 -2.55 -17.00 10.29
C GLU A 480 -1.42 -16.02 10.03
N TRP A 481 -1.29 -15.01 10.88
CA TRP A 481 -0.15 -14.12 10.87
C TRP A 481 0.22 -13.64 12.27
N GLU A 482 1.48 -13.24 12.39
CA GLU A 482 2.03 -12.60 13.59
C GLU A 482 2.41 -11.16 13.23
N ALA A 483 1.78 -10.18 13.88
CA ALA A 483 2.03 -8.77 13.63
C ALA A 483 1.81 -7.91 14.89
N ASP A 484 2.62 -6.88 15.04
CA ASP A 484 2.35 -5.77 15.94
C ASP A 484 1.44 -4.77 15.22
N THR A 485 0.21 -4.60 15.74
CA THR A 485 -0.84 -3.75 15.17
C THR A 485 -1.23 -2.67 16.17
N PRO A 486 -0.50 -1.53 16.22
CA PRO A 486 -0.91 -0.37 17.03
C PRO A 486 -2.33 0.08 16.70
N ALA A 487 -2.98 0.77 17.64
CA ALA A 487 -4.34 1.29 17.43
C ALA A 487 -4.41 2.17 16.18
N GLY A 488 -5.40 1.93 15.32
CA GLY A 488 -5.55 2.62 14.04
C GLY A 488 -4.89 1.93 12.84
N THR A 489 -4.17 0.83 13.08
CA THR A 489 -3.51 0.05 12.03
C THR A 489 -4.20 -1.30 11.83
N GLN A 490 -4.11 -1.87 10.61
CA GLN A 490 -4.71 -3.16 10.29
C GLN A 490 -3.86 -3.94 9.28
N VAL A 491 -3.81 -5.25 9.47
CA VAL A 491 -3.34 -6.22 8.47
C VAL A 491 -4.56 -6.87 7.84
N GLN A 492 -4.61 -6.90 6.51
CA GLN A 492 -5.61 -7.65 5.76
C GLN A 492 -4.94 -8.60 4.78
N LEU A 493 -5.52 -9.79 4.62
CA LEU A 493 -5.11 -10.76 3.61
C LEU A 493 -6.28 -11.13 2.70
N GLN A 494 -6.02 -11.26 1.41
CA GLN A 494 -6.95 -11.86 0.47
C GLN A 494 -6.31 -13.08 -0.17
N THR A 495 -7.12 -14.08 -0.48
CA THR A 495 -6.72 -15.29 -1.16
C THR A 495 -7.39 -15.37 -2.53
N ARG A 496 -6.75 -16.01 -3.50
CA ARG A 496 -7.40 -16.55 -4.70
C ARG A 496 -6.75 -17.85 -5.11
N THR A 497 -7.51 -18.73 -5.73
CA THR A 497 -7.08 -20.11 -5.98
C THR A 497 -7.61 -20.62 -7.32
N GLY A 498 -6.94 -21.61 -7.91
CA GLY A 498 -7.33 -22.24 -9.17
C GLY A 498 -6.48 -23.48 -9.50
N ASN A 499 -6.75 -24.12 -10.63
CA ASN A 499 -6.06 -25.31 -11.14
C ASN A 499 -5.45 -25.10 -12.53
N GLU A 500 -5.89 -24.10 -13.30
CA GLU A 500 -5.36 -23.82 -14.63
C GLU A 500 -4.37 -22.65 -14.62
N LEU A 501 -3.27 -22.79 -15.34
CA LEU A 501 -2.34 -21.70 -15.59
C LEU A 501 -2.22 -21.47 -17.10
N ILE A 502 -2.20 -20.21 -17.51
CA ILE A 502 -1.91 -19.81 -18.87
C ILE A 502 -0.42 -19.46 -18.92
N GLU A 503 0.35 -20.23 -19.70
CA GLU A 503 1.76 -19.92 -19.94
C GLU A 503 1.87 -18.83 -21.03
N GLU A 504 2.42 -17.68 -20.66
CA GLU A 504 2.83 -16.65 -21.60
C GLU A 504 4.36 -16.70 -21.79
N LYS A 505 4.80 -16.83 -23.05
CA LYS A 505 6.22 -16.85 -23.40
C LYS A 505 6.71 -15.46 -23.77
N ILE A 506 7.70 -14.98 -23.03
CA ILE A 506 8.39 -13.72 -23.27
C ILE A 506 9.70 -14.05 -23.99
N TYR A 507 9.84 -13.54 -25.21
CA TYR A 507 11.01 -13.81 -26.05
C TYR A 507 11.98 -12.63 -25.96
N HIS A 508 13.26 -12.89 -25.66
CA HIS A 508 14.29 -11.86 -25.59
C HIS A 508 15.25 -11.96 -26.79
N ASP A 509 15.80 -10.85 -27.26
CA ASP A 509 16.96 -10.88 -28.17
C ASP A 509 18.27 -11.07 -27.39
N SER A 510 19.40 -11.24 -28.08
CA SER A 510 20.71 -11.46 -27.44
C SER A 510 21.18 -10.34 -26.51
N ASN A 511 20.51 -9.19 -26.51
CA ASN A 511 20.79 -8.06 -25.64
C ASN A 511 19.79 -7.98 -24.47
N GLY A 512 18.93 -8.98 -24.30
CA GLY A 512 17.92 -9.04 -23.24
C GLY A 512 16.64 -8.28 -23.54
N LYS A 513 16.48 -7.69 -24.73
CA LYS A 513 15.28 -6.89 -25.07
C LYS A 513 14.11 -7.79 -25.45
N VAL A 514 12.94 -7.53 -24.87
CA VAL A 514 11.69 -8.23 -25.21
C VAL A 514 11.31 -7.97 -26.67
N VAL A 515 11.03 -9.04 -27.40
CA VAL A 515 10.61 -9.05 -28.80
C VAL A 515 9.40 -9.97 -28.96
N THR A 516 8.55 -9.69 -29.95
CA THR A 516 7.46 -10.60 -30.31
C THR A 516 8.02 -11.96 -30.76
N GLU A 517 7.30 -13.06 -30.52
CA GLU A 517 7.66 -14.40 -31.02
C GLU A 517 8.01 -14.39 -32.53
N LYS A 518 7.18 -13.72 -33.33
CA LYS A 518 7.36 -13.60 -34.79
C LYS A 518 8.69 -12.94 -35.16
N ARG A 519 9.14 -11.97 -34.36
CA ARG A 519 10.44 -11.30 -34.54
C ARG A 519 11.58 -12.21 -34.07
N TYR A 520 11.44 -12.83 -32.89
CA TYR A 520 12.42 -13.77 -32.34
C TYR A 520 12.73 -14.91 -33.31
N ASN A 521 11.70 -15.52 -33.90
CA ASN A 521 11.85 -16.62 -34.85
C ASN A 521 12.52 -16.22 -36.17
N LYS A 522 12.59 -14.92 -36.48
CA LYS A 522 13.32 -14.38 -37.64
C LYS A 522 14.75 -13.95 -37.31
N LEU A 523 15.12 -13.85 -36.03
CA LEU A 523 16.49 -13.52 -35.65
C LEU A 523 17.44 -14.70 -36.00
N PRO A 524 18.66 -14.40 -36.49
CA PRO A 524 19.74 -15.38 -36.55
C PRO A 524 19.95 -16.02 -35.17
N LYS A 525 20.35 -17.30 -35.10
CA LYS A 525 20.53 -18.00 -33.82
C LYS A 525 21.45 -17.25 -32.83
N SER A 526 22.49 -16.58 -33.32
CA SER A 526 23.41 -15.79 -32.49
C SER A 526 22.84 -14.48 -31.94
N LYS A 527 21.63 -14.08 -32.38
CA LYS A 527 20.91 -12.87 -31.95
C LYS A 527 19.65 -13.18 -31.16
N ARG A 528 19.34 -14.46 -30.93
CA ARG A 528 18.27 -14.91 -30.04
C ARG A 528 18.80 -14.92 -28.62
N GLY A 529 18.07 -14.28 -27.71
CA GLY A 529 18.30 -14.38 -26.27
C GLY A 529 17.41 -15.46 -25.67
N ASP A 530 17.21 -15.38 -24.36
CA ASP A 530 16.41 -16.38 -23.65
C ASP A 530 14.91 -16.24 -23.94
N ILE A 531 14.20 -17.36 -23.82
CA ILE A 531 12.73 -17.35 -23.74
C ILE A 531 12.39 -17.60 -22.28
N THR A 532 11.75 -16.64 -21.65
CA THR A 532 11.22 -16.77 -20.28
C THR A 532 9.72 -17.02 -20.36
N SER A 533 9.14 -17.64 -19.34
CA SER A 533 7.70 -17.87 -19.25
C SER A 533 7.15 -17.18 -18.00
N THR A 534 6.05 -16.47 -18.15
CA THR A 534 5.19 -16.01 -17.06
C THR A 534 3.93 -16.87 -17.04
N PHE A 535 3.40 -17.14 -15.86
CA PHE A 535 2.15 -17.89 -15.70
C PHE A 535 1.10 -16.95 -15.15
N GLU A 536 -0.05 -16.93 -15.81
CA GLU A 536 -1.21 -16.18 -15.36
C GLU A 536 -2.32 -17.13 -14.92
N PRO A 537 -3.17 -16.72 -13.95
CA PRO A 537 -4.40 -17.41 -13.62
C PRO A 537 -5.24 -17.76 -14.85
N GLY A 538 -5.63 -19.04 -14.97
CA GLY A 538 -6.58 -19.51 -15.99
C GLY A 538 -8.03 -19.15 -15.67
N ASN A 539 -8.96 -19.71 -16.46
CA ASN A 539 -10.38 -19.36 -16.37
C ASN A 539 -11.08 -19.91 -15.10
N ASP A 540 -10.51 -20.92 -14.46
CA ASP A 540 -11.07 -21.58 -13.28
C ASP A 540 -10.70 -20.91 -11.95
N TRP A 541 -9.90 -19.84 -12.01
CA TRP A 541 -9.48 -19.12 -10.82
C TRP A 541 -10.60 -18.30 -10.21
N SER A 542 -10.66 -18.30 -8.87
CA SER A 542 -11.55 -17.41 -8.15
C SER A 542 -11.12 -15.94 -8.32
N THR A 543 -12.08 -15.02 -8.18
CA THR A 543 -11.74 -13.64 -7.83
C THR A 543 -11.05 -13.61 -6.45
N TRP A 544 -10.46 -12.46 -6.10
CA TRP A 544 -9.95 -12.26 -4.75
C TRP A 544 -11.06 -12.40 -3.72
N SER A 545 -10.78 -13.14 -2.66
CA SER A 545 -11.70 -13.28 -1.54
C SER A 545 -12.01 -11.93 -0.90
N VAL A 546 -13.10 -11.84 -0.15
CA VAL A 546 -13.23 -10.77 0.83
C VAL A 546 -12.05 -10.82 1.82
N PRO A 547 -11.57 -9.67 2.33
CA PRO A 547 -10.43 -9.63 3.24
C PRO A 547 -10.58 -10.52 4.47
N HIS A 548 -9.46 -11.08 4.91
CA HIS A 548 -9.28 -11.78 6.18
C HIS A 548 -8.66 -10.75 7.11
N THR A 549 -9.33 -10.46 8.22
CA THR A 549 -9.02 -9.30 9.08
C THR A 549 -8.54 -9.70 10.47
N GLN A 550 -8.70 -10.98 10.82
CA GLN A 550 -8.22 -11.61 12.04
C GLN A 550 -7.36 -12.84 11.71
N SER A 551 -6.24 -12.99 12.41
CA SER A 551 -5.37 -14.16 12.30
C SER A 551 -6.12 -15.40 12.79
N GLY A 552 -6.04 -16.50 12.03
CA GLY A 552 -6.75 -17.76 12.28
C GLY A 552 -8.08 -17.90 11.53
N GLU A 553 -8.51 -16.88 10.78
CA GLU A 553 -9.71 -16.98 9.94
C GLU A 553 -9.61 -18.13 8.92
N ALA A 554 -10.73 -18.82 8.68
CA ALA A 554 -10.83 -19.83 7.65
C ALA A 554 -10.66 -19.22 6.25
N ILE A 555 -9.96 -19.93 5.35
CA ILE A 555 -9.75 -19.45 3.99
C ILE A 555 -11.07 -19.41 3.23
N LYS A 556 -11.34 -18.26 2.60
CA LYS A 556 -12.63 -18.00 1.94
C LYS A 556 -12.62 -18.34 0.44
N SER A 557 -11.44 -18.58 -0.15
CA SER A 557 -11.32 -19.03 -1.54
C SER A 557 -11.63 -20.52 -1.70
N PRO A 558 -12.11 -20.96 -2.88
CA PRO A 558 -12.42 -22.36 -3.11
C PRO A 558 -11.21 -23.29 -2.91
N SER A 559 -11.45 -24.47 -2.36
CA SER A 559 -10.49 -25.57 -2.20
C SER A 559 -11.23 -26.92 -2.29
N PRO A 560 -10.57 -28.01 -2.74
CA PRO A 560 -9.14 -28.14 -2.99
C PRO A 560 -8.69 -27.49 -4.31
N ARG A 561 -7.50 -26.90 -4.31
CA ARG A 561 -6.90 -26.28 -5.51
C ARG A 561 -5.39 -26.53 -5.55
N GLN A 562 -4.83 -26.61 -6.75
CA GLN A 562 -3.39 -26.83 -6.95
C GLN A 562 -2.58 -25.53 -6.84
N TYR A 563 -3.19 -24.38 -7.15
CA TYR A 563 -2.52 -23.09 -7.15
C TYR A 563 -3.24 -22.07 -6.28
N MET A 564 -2.45 -21.18 -5.69
CA MET A 564 -2.91 -20.13 -4.79
C MET A 564 -2.07 -18.86 -4.95
N GLU A 565 -2.68 -17.72 -4.72
CA GLU A 565 -1.98 -16.45 -4.48
C GLU A 565 -2.54 -15.74 -3.25
N LEU A 566 -1.67 -14.95 -2.61
CA LEU A 566 -1.99 -14.10 -1.49
C LEU A 566 -1.86 -12.64 -1.87
N ARG A 567 -2.73 -11.80 -1.33
CA ARG A 567 -2.57 -10.35 -1.33
C ARG A 567 -2.55 -9.85 0.10
N LEU A 568 -1.44 -9.23 0.51
CA LEU A 568 -1.29 -8.53 1.77
C LEU A 568 -1.63 -7.06 1.58
N ILE A 569 -2.45 -6.51 2.46
CA ILE A 569 -2.77 -5.09 2.52
C ILE A 569 -2.49 -4.62 3.95
N LEU A 570 -1.58 -3.65 4.08
CA LEU A 570 -1.26 -2.99 5.35
C LEU A 570 -1.90 -1.61 5.35
N LEU A 571 -2.71 -1.33 6.37
CA LEU A 571 -3.52 -0.12 6.47
C LEU A 571 -3.18 0.66 7.73
N THR A 572 -3.23 1.99 7.66
CA THR A 572 -3.23 2.87 8.82
C THR A 572 -4.18 4.05 8.66
N ASP A 573 -4.93 4.39 9.71
CA ASP A 573 -5.71 5.64 9.84
C ASP A 573 -4.95 6.75 10.58
N ARG A 574 -3.69 6.48 10.94
CA ARG A 574 -2.80 7.40 11.65
C ARG A 574 -1.46 7.53 10.94
N ALA A 575 -1.05 8.76 10.66
CA ALA A 575 0.27 9.05 10.08
C ALA A 575 1.44 8.56 10.96
N ASP A 576 1.29 8.57 12.28
CA ASP A 576 2.35 8.25 13.24
C ASP A 576 2.41 6.77 13.66
N ALA A 577 1.55 5.91 13.10
CA ALA A 577 1.48 4.49 13.45
C ALA A 577 1.50 3.59 12.22
N GLY A 578 2.32 2.53 12.26
CA GLY A 578 2.45 1.53 11.20
C GLY A 578 2.46 0.11 11.76
N THR A 579 1.90 -0.84 11.01
CA THR A 579 1.95 -2.27 11.35
C THR A 579 3.36 -2.82 11.17
N THR A 580 3.78 -3.73 12.05
CA THR A 580 4.98 -4.55 11.83
C THR A 580 4.60 -6.01 11.71
N LEU A 581 4.72 -6.58 10.52
CA LEU A 581 4.40 -7.98 10.22
C LEU A 581 5.65 -8.85 10.32
N ARG A 582 5.54 -10.00 10.99
CA ARG A 582 6.64 -10.96 11.23
C ARG A 582 6.49 -12.20 10.34
N SER A 583 5.28 -12.74 10.26
CA SER A 583 5.03 -13.94 9.45
C SER A 583 3.58 -14.08 8.99
N ILE A 584 3.38 -14.79 7.88
CA ILE A 584 2.11 -15.36 7.43
C ILE A 584 2.27 -16.87 7.32
N ALA A 585 1.27 -17.62 7.78
CA ALA A 585 1.16 -19.06 7.64
C ALA A 585 -0.19 -19.44 7.01
N ILE A 586 -0.17 -20.32 6.02
CA ILE A 586 -1.36 -20.93 5.43
C ILE A 586 -1.39 -22.39 5.83
N ASN A 587 -2.41 -22.79 6.57
CA ASN A 587 -2.58 -24.17 6.98
C ASN A 587 -3.41 -24.91 5.91
N THR A 588 -2.92 -26.08 5.50
CA THR A 588 -3.53 -26.90 4.46
C THR A 588 -3.69 -28.34 4.92
N SER A 589 -4.49 -29.13 4.19
CA SER A 589 -4.56 -30.57 4.38
C SER A 589 -4.78 -31.29 3.07
N ASP A 590 -4.65 -32.61 3.14
CA ASP A 590 -5.12 -33.47 2.06
C ASP A 590 -6.64 -33.35 1.96
N PRO A 591 -7.20 -33.34 0.74
CA PRO A 591 -8.64 -33.32 0.55
C PRO A 591 -9.30 -34.62 1.05
N VAL A 592 -10.54 -34.48 1.52
CA VAL A 592 -11.40 -35.63 1.82
C VAL A 592 -12.07 -36.15 0.55
N ALA A 593 -12.19 -35.33 -0.49
CA ALA A 593 -12.61 -35.70 -1.85
C ALA A 593 -11.95 -34.75 -2.86
N ASP A 594 -11.61 -35.22 -4.05
CA ASP A 594 -11.02 -34.42 -5.13
C ASP A 594 -11.97 -33.30 -5.56
N ARG A 595 -13.28 -33.61 -5.63
CA ARG A 595 -14.32 -32.62 -5.90
C ARG A 595 -15.58 -32.89 -5.09
N LEU A 596 -16.23 -31.83 -4.63
CA LEU A 596 -17.53 -31.87 -3.97
C LEU A 596 -18.42 -30.83 -4.60
N VAL A 597 -19.51 -31.28 -5.22
CA VAL A 597 -20.51 -30.39 -5.83
C VAL A 597 -21.82 -30.57 -5.09
N GLY A 598 -22.56 -29.48 -4.87
CA GLY A 598 -23.85 -29.55 -4.19
C GLY A 598 -24.85 -28.49 -4.62
N GLU A 599 -26.12 -28.78 -4.32
CA GLU A 599 -27.26 -27.91 -4.61
C GLU A 599 -28.40 -28.15 -3.61
N VAL A 600 -29.28 -27.15 -3.45
CA VAL A 600 -30.45 -27.20 -2.58
C VAL A 600 -31.76 -27.20 -3.38
N TRP A 601 -32.73 -27.99 -2.94
CA TRP A 601 -34.06 -28.04 -3.52
C TRP A 601 -35.15 -28.11 -2.43
N PRO A 602 -36.29 -27.41 -2.59
CA PRO A 602 -36.62 -26.45 -3.64
C PRO A 602 -35.83 -25.14 -3.51
N THR A 603 -35.66 -24.39 -4.60
CA THR A 603 -34.95 -23.10 -4.62
C THR A 603 -35.86 -21.91 -4.34
N ARG A 604 -37.15 -22.16 -4.09
CA ARG A 604 -38.17 -21.12 -3.93
C ARG A 604 -39.18 -21.52 -2.86
N ILE A 605 -39.50 -20.58 -1.98
CA ILE A 605 -40.61 -20.70 -1.03
C ILE A 605 -41.64 -19.60 -1.28
N GLU A 606 -42.91 -19.92 -1.03
CA GLU A 606 -44.00 -18.95 -1.16
C GLU A 606 -44.09 -18.02 0.06
N THR A 607 -43.81 -18.56 1.26
CA THR A 607 -44.05 -17.89 2.54
C THR A 607 -42.80 -17.93 3.42
N VAL A 608 -42.36 -16.79 3.94
CA VAL A 608 -41.27 -16.70 4.94
C VAL A 608 -41.78 -16.98 6.35
N GLY A 609 -40.95 -17.54 7.23
CA GLY A 609 -41.31 -17.82 8.63
C GLY A 609 -42.14 -19.10 8.82
N THR A 610 -42.45 -19.84 7.74
CA THR A 610 -43.07 -21.16 7.82
C THR A 610 -42.01 -22.26 7.62
N PRO A 611 -42.03 -23.32 8.44
CA PRO A 611 -41.14 -24.46 8.23
C PRO A 611 -41.46 -25.18 6.91
N GLU A 612 -40.47 -25.31 6.03
CA GLU A 612 -40.56 -26.00 4.74
C GLU A 612 -39.50 -27.11 4.63
N GLU A 613 -39.78 -28.18 3.88
CA GLU A 613 -38.81 -29.27 3.69
C GLU A 613 -37.87 -29.01 2.51
N PHE A 614 -36.59 -29.24 2.74
CA PHE A 614 -35.52 -29.09 1.78
C PHE A 614 -34.65 -30.34 1.68
N SER A 615 -33.96 -30.46 0.55
CA SER A 615 -32.93 -31.45 0.29
C SER A 615 -31.67 -30.74 -0.17
N TYR A 616 -30.55 -31.01 0.50
CA TYR A 616 -29.23 -30.63 0.02
C TYR A 616 -28.56 -31.86 -0.58
N PHE A 617 -28.24 -31.82 -1.87
CA PHE A 617 -27.56 -32.90 -2.57
C PHE A 617 -26.05 -32.62 -2.61
N ILE A 618 -25.24 -33.66 -2.41
CA ILE A 618 -23.77 -33.60 -2.48
C ILE A 618 -23.30 -34.76 -3.37
N ARG A 619 -22.59 -34.44 -4.45
CA ARG A 619 -21.85 -35.42 -5.25
C ARG A 619 -20.36 -35.31 -4.92
N PRO A 620 -19.78 -36.32 -4.26
CA PRO A 620 -18.34 -36.44 -4.14
C PRO A 620 -17.73 -37.14 -5.36
N ASP A 621 -16.61 -36.62 -5.85
CA ASP A 621 -15.72 -37.32 -6.76
C ASP A 621 -14.43 -37.64 -6.00
N PHE A 622 -14.06 -38.92 -5.95
CA PHE A 622 -12.90 -39.39 -5.19
C PHE A 622 -11.78 -39.89 -6.11
N THR A 623 -10.54 -39.55 -5.77
CA THR A 623 -9.31 -40.14 -6.29
C THR A 623 -8.83 -41.29 -5.40
N ALA A 624 -7.70 -41.90 -5.78
CA ALA A 624 -7.07 -42.94 -4.98
C ALA A 624 -6.44 -42.42 -3.67
N ALA A 625 -6.13 -41.12 -3.59
CA ALA A 625 -5.45 -40.49 -2.47
C ALA A 625 -6.43 -39.90 -1.44
N ASP A 626 -7.68 -39.65 -1.84
CA ASP A 626 -8.65 -38.97 -1.00
C ASP A 626 -9.05 -39.82 0.20
N GLN A 627 -9.23 -39.13 1.32
CA GLN A 627 -9.52 -39.80 2.56
C GLN A 627 -10.96 -40.32 2.61
N GLY A 628 -11.94 -39.64 2.02
CA GLY A 628 -13.37 -39.78 2.31
C GLY A 628 -13.80 -38.96 3.53
N PHE A 629 -15.09 -38.87 3.81
CA PHE A 629 -15.66 -38.09 4.92
C PHE A 629 -16.82 -38.82 5.61
N ASP A 630 -17.04 -38.53 6.88
CA ASP A 630 -18.11 -39.12 7.70
C ASP A 630 -18.89 -38.05 8.46
N GLU A 631 -18.47 -36.78 8.40
CA GLU A 631 -19.13 -35.68 9.07
C GLU A 631 -19.55 -34.62 8.06
N ILE A 632 -20.79 -34.13 8.18
CA ILE A 632 -21.39 -33.12 7.31
C ILE A 632 -21.92 -31.99 8.20
N THR A 633 -21.53 -30.76 7.88
CA THR A 633 -22.14 -29.55 8.44
C THR A 633 -22.89 -28.83 7.33
N LEU A 634 -24.12 -28.41 7.62
CA LEU A 634 -24.93 -27.55 6.78
C LEU A 634 -25.17 -26.23 7.52
N GLU A 635 -24.63 -25.13 7.00
CA GLU A 635 -24.74 -23.78 7.57
C GLU A 635 -25.72 -22.95 6.74
N ALA A 636 -26.82 -22.49 7.32
CA ALA A 636 -27.72 -21.56 6.68
C ALA A 636 -27.32 -20.10 6.92
N THR A 637 -27.95 -19.20 6.17
CA THR A 637 -27.89 -17.77 6.47
C THR A 637 -28.41 -17.51 7.88
N ALA A 638 -27.69 -16.70 8.65
CA ALA A 638 -28.05 -16.32 10.01
C ALA A 638 -29.54 -15.94 10.12
N GLY A 639 -30.16 -16.37 11.22
CA GLY A 639 -31.59 -16.18 11.46
C GLY A 639 -32.49 -17.22 10.78
N THR A 640 -31.94 -18.23 10.10
CA THR A 640 -32.68 -19.43 9.66
C THR A 640 -32.73 -20.44 10.80
N GLU A 641 -33.82 -21.20 10.93
CA GLU A 641 -33.89 -22.35 11.86
C GLU A 641 -33.86 -23.65 11.03
N ILE A 642 -33.01 -24.63 11.40
CA ILE A 642 -32.85 -25.92 10.72
C ILE A 642 -33.19 -27.07 11.66
N GLU A 643 -34.00 -28.02 11.17
CA GLU A 643 -34.31 -29.29 11.83
C GLU A 643 -33.93 -30.45 10.91
N PHE A 644 -33.12 -31.40 11.40
CA PHE A 644 -32.71 -32.57 10.63
C PHE A 644 -33.84 -33.58 10.43
N LEU A 645 -33.92 -34.19 9.24
CA LEU A 645 -34.90 -35.25 8.94
C LEU A 645 -34.21 -36.60 8.69
N GLU A 646 -33.36 -36.70 7.65
CA GLU A 646 -32.63 -37.93 7.31
C GLU A 646 -31.45 -37.64 6.37
N VAL A 647 -30.48 -38.56 6.31
CA VAL A 647 -29.47 -38.62 5.25
C VAL A 647 -29.74 -39.83 4.37
N ARG A 648 -29.63 -39.68 3.05
CA ARG A 648 -29.68 -40.80 2.11
C ARG A 648 -28.41 -40.86 1.29
N THR A 649 -27.86 -42.05 1.06
CA THR A 649 -26.67 -42.27 0.24
C THR A 649 -26.90 -43.38 -0.77
N GLY A 650 -26.25 -43.30 -1.93
CA GLY A 650 -26.29 -44.36 -2.94
C GLY A 650 -25.75 -43.92 -4.30
N SER A 651 -25.88 -44.80 -5.28
CA SER A 651 -25.69 -44.48 -6.70
C SER A 651 -26.88 -43.70 -7.26
N LYS A 652 -26.72 -43.09 -8.44
CA LYS A 652 -27.85 -42.46 -9.16
C LYS A 652 -29.03 -43.42 -9.35
N ASP A 653 -28.75 -44.69 -9.65
CA ASP A 653 -29.76 -45.73 -9.85
C ASP A 653 -30.47 -46.10 -8.54
N ASP A 654 -29.78 -46.08 -7.40
CA ASP A 654 -30.39 -46.34 -6.10
C ASP A 654 -31.42 -45.26 -5.75
N PHE A 655 -31.11 -43.99 -6.02
CA PHE A 655 -32.07 -42.89 -5.85
C PHE A 655 -33.27 -43.02 -6.79
N ALA A 656 -33.05 -43.38 -8.06
CA ALA A 656 -34.13 -43.57 -9.04
C ALA A 656 -35.06 -44.74 -8.69
N ASN A 657 -34.53 -45.81 -8.10
CA ASN A 657 -35.27 -47.02 -7.73
C ASN A 657 -35.73 -47.05 -6.27
N GLY A 658 -35.40 -46.02 -5.47
CA GLY A 658 -35.74 -45.95 -4.05
C GLY A 658 -35.01 -46.98 -3.17
N GLN A 659 -33.81 -47.39 -3.57
CA GLN A 659 -32.96 -48.38 -2.90
C GLN A 659 -31.77 -47.75 -2.15
N THR A 660 -31.89 -46.48 -1.77
CA THR A 660 -30.86 -45.75 -1.04
C THR A 660 -30.63 -46.31 0.36
N THR A 661 -29.42 -46.19 0.87
CA THR A 661 -29.13 -46.36 2.29
C THR A 661 -29.60 -45.11 3.02
N ASN A 662 -30.48 -45.27 4.02
CA ASN A 662 -31.10 -44.17 4.74
C ASN A 662 -30.66 -44.18 6.20
N TYR A 663 -30.29 -43.00 6.71
CA TYR A 663 -29.89 -42.76 8.08
C TYR A 663 -30.89 -41.80 8.73
N ALA A 664 -31.71 -42.32 9.63
CA ALA A 664 -32.60 -41.50 10.46
C ALA A 664 -31.80 -40.87 11.62
N PRO A 665 -32.38 -39.94 12.41
CA PRO A 665 -31.68 -39.31 13.54
C PRO A 665 -31.15 -40.28 14.60
N ALA A 666 -31.69 -41.51 14.66
CA ALA A 666 -31.24 -42.55 15.58
C ALA A 666 -30.04 -43.36 15.05
N ASP A 667 -29.75 -43.28 13.74
CA ASP A 667 -28.72 -44.06 13.05
C ASP A 667 -27.39 -43.29 12.88
N LEU A 668 -27.33 -42.06 13.40
CA LEU A 668 -26.17 -41.18 13.29
C LEU A 668 -26.04 -40.30 14.55
N THR A 669 -24.90 -39.64 14.69
CA THR A 669 -24.68 -38.68 15.79
C THR A 669 -24.98 -37.25 15.35
N LEU A 670 -25.97 -36.61 15.97
CA LEU A 670 -26.20 -35.17 15.85
C LEU A 670 -25.32 -34.41 16.84
N ILE A 671 -24.55 -33.44 16.34
CA ILE A 671 -23.68 -32.59 17.13
C ILE A 671 -24.38 -31.26 17.36
N ASP A 672 -24.42 -30.80 18.61
CA ASP A 672 -25.08 -29.56 18.98
C ASP A 672 -24.49 -28.35 18.26
N THR A 673 -25.36 -27.54 17.66
CA THR A 673 -25.04 -26.37 16.84
C THR A 673 -26.07 -25.26 17.08
N PRO A 674 -25.75 -24.00 16.72
CA PRO A 674 -26.77 -22.95 16.67
C PRO A 674 -27.93 -23.32 15.74
N ALA A 675 -29.10 -22.70 15.92
CA ALA A 675 -30.31 -23.04 15.19
C ALA A 675 -30.21 -22.89 13.65
N ASP A 676 -29.28 -22.07 13.16
CA ASP A 676 -29.01 -21.85 11.73
C ASP A 676 -28.03 -22.85 11.13
N SER A 677 -27.62 -23.86 11.90
CA SER A 677 -26.60 -24.81 11.50
C SER A 677 -27.02 -26.22 11.91
N LEU A 678 -26.67 -27.20 11.08
CA LEU A 678 -26.86 -28.62 11.35
C LEU A 678 -25.53 -29.33 11.20
N ARG A 679 -25.11 -30.10 12.20
CA ARG A 679 -23.91 -30.94 12.10
C ARG A 679 -24.21 -32.38 12.47
N LEU A 680 -23.86 -33.29 11.55
CA LEU A 680 -24.13 -34.72 11.67
C LEU A 680 -22.86 -35.53 11.42
N ARG A 681 -22.75 -36.67 12.10
CA ARG A 681 -21.68 -37.66 11.91
C ARG A 681 -22.28 -39.05 11.66
N LEU A 682 -21.90 -39.64 10.54
CA LEU A 682 -22.22 -41.00 10.13
C LEU A 682 -21.25 -42.00 10.79
N ASP A 683 -21.74 -43.20 11.10
CA ASP A 683 -20.89 -44.27 11.64
C ASP A 683 -19.98 -44.88 10.57
N GLU A 684 -20.47 -44.92 9.32
CA GLU A 684 -19.72 -45.35 8.15
C GLU A 684 -19.29 -44.16 7.30
N LYS A 685 -18.07 -44.27 6.79
CA LYS A 685 -17.44 -43.24 5.99
C LYS A 685 -17.97 -43.26 4.56
N ILE A 686 -18.28 -42.08 4.03
CA ILE A 686 -18.56 -41.86 2.61
C ILE A 686 -17.24 -41.86 1.85
N ASP A 687 -17.10 -42.80 0.92
CA ASP A 687 -15.91 -43.00 0.10
C ASP A 687 -16.27 -43.39 -1.35
N ARG A 688 -15.31 -43.96 -2.09
CA ARG A 688 -15.37 -44.34 -3.52
C ARG A 688 -16.58 -45.20 -3.94
N GLY A 689 -17.39 -45.71 -3.02
CA GLY A 689 -18.65 -46.41 -3.31
C GLY A 689 -19.92 -45.55 -3.35
N THR A 690 -19.87 -44.28 -2.93
CA THR A 690 -21.06 -43.41 -2.84
C THR A 690 -21.02 -42.33 -3.91
N GLU A 691 -22.01 -42.31 -4.81
CA GLU A 691 -22.08 -41.29 -5.87
C GLU A 691 -22.88 -40.06 -5.46
N LEU A 692 -23.88 -40.21 -4.57
CA LEU A 692 -24.75 -39.12 -4.17
C LEU A 692 -25.15 -39.23 -2.70
N VAL A 693 -25.15 -38.09 -2.02
CA VAL A 693 -25.62 -37.90 -0.66
C VAL A 693 -26.74 -36.88 -0.68
N GLN A 694 -27.86 -37.17 -0.03
CA GLN A 694 -28.98 -36.25 0.16
C GLN A 694 -29.18 -36.01 1.65
N VAL A 695 -28.98 -34.77 2.11
CA VAL A 695 -29.35 -34.35 3.46
C VAL A 695 -30.73 -33.73 3.39
N ARG A 696 -31.73 -34.37 4.00
CA ARG A 696 -33.09 -33.84 4.13
C ARG A 696 -33.24 -33.14 5.47
N PHE A 697 -33.80 -31.94 5.43
CA PHE A 697 -34.00 -31.09 6.59
C PHE A 697 -35.25 -30.24 6.41
N ARG A 698 -35.81 -29.76 7.51
CA ARG A 698 -36.84 -28.73 7.53
C ARG A 698 -36.17 -27.41 7.90
N ALA A 699 -36.50 -26.33 7.20
CA ALA A 699 -35.97 -25.02 7.53
C ALA A 699 -37.04 -23.93 7.54
N THR A 700 -36.90 -22.99 8.48
CA THR A 700 -37.73 -21.80 8.60
C THR A 700 -36.90 -20.58 8.19
N ILE A 701 -37.20 -20.01 7.01
CA ILE A 701 -36.45 -18.87 6.45
C ILE A 701 -37.20 -17.57 6.75
N PHE A 702 -36.55 -16.63 7.45
CA PHE A 702 -37.12 -15.33 7.79
C PHE A 702 -36.62 -14.19 6.86
N GLY A 703 -35.65 -14.44 5.98
CA GLY A 703 -35.12 -13.47 5.01
C GLY A 703 -35.81 -13.49 3.65
N ASN A 704 -35.42 -12.56 2.76
CA ASN A 704 -35.82 -12.60 1.33
C ASN A 704 -35.17 -13.77 0.57
N SER A 705 -34.06 -14.28 1.12
CA SER A 705 -33.36 -15.46 0.66
C SER A 705 -32.65 -16.11 1.84
N ALA A 706 -32.31 -17.40 1.69
CA ALA A 706 -31.36 -18.08 2.54
C ALA A 706 -30.44 -18.94 1.68
N SER A 707 -29.15 -18.87 1.91
CA SER A 707 -28.17 -19.80 1.36
C SER A 707 -27.84 -20.88 2.38
N PHE A 708 -27.70 -22.12 1.93
CA PHE A 708 -27.28 -23.27 2.73
C PHE A 708 -25.91 -23.72 2.24
N ARG A 709 -24.88 -23.74 3.07
CA ARG A 709 -23.53 -24.16 2.66
C ARG A 709 -23.18 -25.46 3.35
N ALA A 710 -22.75 -26.45 2.58
CA ALA A 710 -22.25 -27.70 3.15
C ALA A 710 -20.72 -27.70 3.29
N LEU A 711 -20.25 -28.22 4.41
CA LEU A 711 -18.87 -28.59 4.66
C LEU A 711 -18.81 -30.05 5.08
N VAL A 712 -17.75 -30.75 4.70
CA VAL A 712 -17.53 -32.14 5.08
C VAL A 712 -16.15 -32.34 5.67
N GLN A 713 -16.00 -33.28 6.61
CA GLN A 713 -14.69 -33.64 7.14
C GLN A 713 -14.60 -35.13 7.47
N ASN A 714 -13.37 -35.58 7.64
CA ASN A 714 -13.05 -36.89 8.19
C ASN A 714 -12.83 -36.75 9.70
N SER A 715 -13.72 -37.31 10.53
CA SER A 715 -13.68 -37.18 11.99
C SER A 715 -12.42 -37.78 12.63
N ALA A 716 -11.74 -38.70 11.94
CA ALA A 716 -10.45 -39.26 12.35
C ALA A 716 -9.30 -38.23 12.28
N VAL A 717 -9.48 -37.17 11.49
CA VAL A 717 -8.55 -36.04 11.37
C VAL A 717 -9.39 -34.76 11.53
N PRO A 718 -9.81 -34.43 12.76
CA PRO A 718 -10.79 -33.36 12.98
C PRO A 718 -10.19 -31.97 12.74
N GLY A 719 -11.04 -31.03 12.31
CA GLY A 719 -10.67 -29.62 12.10
C GLY A 719 -10.35 -29.25 10.65
N PHE A 720 -10.44 -30.22 9.73
CA PHE A 720 -10.09 -30.07 8.33
C PHE A 720 -11.33 -30.15 7.44
N TRP A 721 -12.18 -29.13 7.54
CA TRP A 721 -13.39 -29.03 6.74
C TRP A 721 -13.09 -28.72 5.28
N GLN A 722 -13.67 -29.49 4.37
CA GLN A 722 -13.67 -29.21 2.95
C GLN A 722 -15.06 -28.70 2.54
N ARG A 723 -15.10 -27.59 1.82
CA ARG A 723 -16.34 -26.99 1.34
C ARG A 723 -16.93 -27.80 0.18
N VAL A 724 -18.25 -27.87 0.12
CA VAL A 724 -19.00 -28.33 -1.07
C VAL A 724 -19.25 -27.12 -1.97
N ASP A 725 -18.74 -27.15 -3.20
CA ASP A 725 -18.91 -26.08 -4.18
C ASP A 725 -20.31 -26.16 -4.84
N GLU A 726 -20.89 -25.01 -5.20
CA GLU A 726 -22.17 -24.93 -5.91
C GLU A 726 -22.04 -25.48 -7.34
N GLY A 727 -23.01 -26.30 -7.78
CA GLY A 727 -23.06 -26.79 -9.15
C GLY A 727 -24.12 -27.86 -9.36
N ASP A 728 -23.92 -28.73 -10.35
CA ASP A 728 -24.86 -29.79 -10.73
C ASP A 728 -24.40 -31.16 -10.18
N PRO A 729 -24.80 -31.55 -8.94
CA PRO A 729 -24.51 -32.86 -8.40
C PRO A 729 -25.37 -33.97 -9.02
N THR A 730 -26.59 -33.68 -9.47
CA THR A 730 -27.55 -34.70 -9.91
C THR A 730 -28.59 -34.17 -10.90
N GLU A 731 -29.03 -35.00 -11.84
CA GLU A 731 -30.13 -34.69 -12.76
C GLU A 731 -31.52 -34.78 -12.10
N LEU A 732 -31.61 -35.23 -10.84
CA LEU A 732 -32.88 -35.37 -10.11
C LEU A 732 -33.57 -34.01 -9.85
N VAL A 733 -32.76 -32.95 -9.77
CA VAL A 733 -33.19 -31.57 -9.65
C VAL A 733 -32.33 -30.73 -10.59
N SER A 734 -32.78 -29.52 -10.92
CA SER A 734 -32.05 -28.63 -11.85
C SER A 734 -31.94 -27.24 -11.26
N SER A 735 -31.48 -27.19 -10.02
CA SER A 735 -31.28 -25.94 -9.27
C SER A 735 -29.92 -25.32 -9.55
N GLN A 736 -28.88 -26.15 -9.55
CA GLN A 736 -27.46 -25.76 -9.61
C GLN A 736 -27.11 -24.62 -8.67
N THR A 737 -27.86 -24.51 -7.56
CA THR A 737 -27.69 -23.44 -6.60
C THR A 737 -27.90 -23.90 -5.18
N VAL A 738 -27.24 -23.22 -4.27
CA VAL A 738 -27.36 -23.44 -2.82
C VAL A 738 -28.21 -22.36 -2.13
N THR A 739 -28.83 -21.48 -2.92
CA THR A 739 -29.66 -20.38 -2.43
C THR A 739 -31.13 -20.60 -2.73
N VAL A 740 -31.96 -20.36 -1.70
CA VAL A 740 -33.42 -20.39 -1.76
C VAL A 740 -33.95 -18.95 -1.75
N LEU A 741 -34.86 -18.61 -2.67
CA LEU A 741 -35.51 -17.31 -2.79
C LEU A 741 -36.93 -17.35 -2.22
N ALA A 742 -37.30 -16.34 -1.44
CA ALA A 742 -38.67 -16.16 -0.99
C ALA A 742 -39.45 -15.31 -2.02
N LEU A 743 -40.40 -15.92 -2.73
CA LEU A 743 -41.06 -15.33 -3.90
C LEU A 743 -42.12 -14.27 -3.57
N SER A 744 -42.65 -14.20 -2.35
CA SER A 744 -43.79 -13.31 -2.03
C SER A 744 -43.90 -12.89 -0.56
N GLY A 745 -44.39 -11.66 -0.34
CA GLY A 745 -44.76 -11.07 0.95
C GLY A 745 -43.87 -9.89 1.36
N ASP A 746 -44.48 -8.74 1.68
CA ASP A 746 -43.78 -7.52 2.15
C ASP A 746 -43.85 -7.35 3.68
N GLU A 747 -44.46 -8.32 4.39
CA GLU A 747 -44.70 -8.27 5.83
C GLU A 747 -43.42 -8.44 6.65
N ILE A 748 -43.08 -7.42 7.45
CA ILE A 748 -41.95 -7.47 8.39
C ILE A 748 -42.31 -8.23 9.68
N ILE A 749 -43.49 -7.99 10.25
CA ILE A 749 -43.98 -8.67 11.45
C ILE A 749 -45.00 -9.73 11.04
N ARG A 750 -44.79 -10.97 11.48
CA ARG A 750 -45.63 -12.13 11.16
C ARG A 750 -46.10 -12.87 12.41
N ASP A 751 -47.17 -13.65 12.26
CA ASP A 751 -47.72 -14.54 13.31
C ASP A 751 -47.91 -13.88 14.68
N PHE A 752 -48.28 -12.59 14.71
CA PHE A 752 -48.51 -11.86 15.94
C PHE A 752 -49.65 -12.49 16.76
N ARG A 753 -49.32 -12.91 17.98
CA ARG A 753 -50.26 -13.53 18.94
C ARG A 753 -50.12 -12.89 20.31
N LEU A 754 -51.28 -12.72 20.95
CA LEU A 754 -51.38 -12.48 22.39
C LEU A 754 -51.83 -13.78 23.02
N GLU A 755 -51.13 -14.24 24.07
CA GLU A 755 -51.58 -15.43 24.81
C GLU A 755 -52.94 -15.20 25.49
N SER A 756 -53.21 -13.96 25.93
CA SER A 756 -54.52 -13.51 26.39
C SER A 756 -54.78 -12.05 26.02
N GLN A 757 -56.03 -11.71 25.69
CA GLN A 757 -56.48 -10.32 25.50
C GLN A 757 -56.82 -9.61 26.82
N VAL A 758 -57.03 -10.39 27.89
CA VAL A 758 -57.31 -9.88 29.22
C VAL A 758 -56.21 -10.34 30.14
N PHE A 759 -55.59 -9.40 30.82
CA PHE A 759 -54.46 -9.64 31.68
C PHE A 759 -54.71 -8.96 33.04
N THR A 760 -54.43 -9.69 34.12
CA THR A 760 -54.83 -9.40 35.50
C THR A 760 -53.60 -9.40 36.41
N PRO A 761 -52.82 -8.31 36.47
CA PRO A 761 -51.60 -8.22 37.28
C PRO A 761 -51.87 -8.08 38.78
N ASN A 762 -52.57 -9.04 39.37
CA ASN A 762 -52.94 -9.06 40.79
C ASN A 762 -52.04 -9.99 41.63
N GLY A 763 -51.14 -10.75 40.99
CA GLY A 763 -50.20 -11.66 41.64
C GLY A 763 -50.82 -12.99 42.07
N ASP A 764 -51.95 -13.41 41.49
CA ASP A 764 -52.65 -14.65 41.82
C ASP A 764 -52.14 -15.90 41.05
N GLY A 765 -51.17 -15.70 40.16
CA GLY A 765 -50.55 -16.71 39.30
C GLY A 765 -51.28 -16.96 37.98
N VAL A 766 -52.38 -16.25 37.70
CA VAL A 766 -53.23 -16.46 36.52
C VAL A 766 -53.30 -15.18 35.70
N ASN A 767 -52.84 -15.23 34.44
CA ASN A 767 -52.79 -14.08 33.53
C ASN A 767 -52.10 -12.85 34.17
N ASP A 768 -51.07 -13.08 34.98
CA ASP A 768 -50.26 -12.07 35.68
C ASP A 768 -49.18 -11.44 34.79
N GLU A 769 -49.08 -11.83 33.52
CA GLU A 769 -48.26 -11.18 32.49
C GLU A 769 -48.98 -11.17 31.14
N LEU A 770 -48.84 -10.08 30.39
CA LEU A 770 -49.15 -10.04 28.96
C LEU A 770 -47.98 -10.65 28.20
N VAL A 771 -48.20 -11.80 27.56
CA VAL A 771 -47.21 -12.44 26.69
C VAL A 771 -47.58 -12.20 25.22
N VAL A 772 -46.63 -11.62 24.48
CA VAL A 772 -46.76 -11.26 23.07
C VAL A 772 -45.70 -12.03 22.27
N SER A 773 -46.12 -12.84 21.31
CA SER A 773 -45.21 -13.59 20.41
C SER A 773 -45.45 -13.24 18.94
N PHE A 774 -44.36 -13.13 18.17
CA PHE A 774 -44.40 -12.77 16.75
C PHE A 774 -43.06 -13.12 16.08
N GLY A 775 -43.07 -13.28 14.76
CA GLY A 775 -41.87 -13.40 13.93
C GLY A 775 -41.48 -12.07 13.31
N VAL A 776 -40.18 -11.82 13.17
CA VAL A 776 -39.63 -10.69 12.41
C VAL A 776 -38.89 -11.22 11.18
N ALA A 777 -39.25 -10.70 10.03
CA ALA A 777 -38.75 -11.13 8.73
C ALA A 777 -38.25 -9.94 7.89
N ARG A 778 -37.39 -10.21 6.92
CA ARG A 778 -36.99 -9.27 5.85
C ARG A 778 -36.35 -7.94 6.33
N VAL A 779 -35.68 -7.95 7.47
CA VAL A 779 -34.89 -6.82 7.98
C VAL A 779 -33.40 -7.11 7.81
N GLY A 780 -32.66 -6.17 7.23
CA GLY A 780 -31.20 -6.22 7.09
C GLY A 780 -30.51 -5.30 8.10
N ALA A 781 -29.43 -5.79 8.71
CA ALA A 781 -28.65 -5.13 9.77
C ALA A 781 -29.36 -4.99 11.13
N GLU A 782 -28.58 -4.75 12.19
CA GLU A 782 -29.05 -4.59 13.57
C GLU A 782 -30.11 -3.48 13.68
N ARG A 783 -31.30 -3.83 14.19
CA ARG A 783 -32.41 -2.90 14.42
C ARG A 783 -33.12 -3.21 15.74
N PRO A 784 -33.58 -2.18 16.48
CA PRO A 784 -34.39 -2.40 17.67
C PRO A 784 -35.79 -2.90 17.29
N VAL A 785 -36.23 -3.97 17.95
CA VAL A 785 -37.61 -4.45 17.95
C VAL A 785 -38.27 -3.99 19.24
N THR A 786 -39.35 -3.24 19.13
CA THR A 786 -39.97 -2.56 20.29
C THR A 786 -41.42 -2.99 20.47
N LEU A 787 -41.82 -3.35 21.69
CA LEU A 787 -43.21 -3.33 22.15
C LEU A 787 -43.46 -2.07 22.96
N THR A 788 -44.40 -1.25 22.53
CA THR A 788 -44.86 -0.08 23.25
C THR A 788 -46.32 -0.25 23.63
N VAL A 789 -46.65 -0.06 24.90
CA VAL A 789 -48.02 -0.10 25.41
C VAL A 789 -48.49 1.33 25.62
N TYR A 790 -49.61 1.70 25.02
CA TYR A 790 -50.23 3.01 25.17
C TYR A 790 -51.57 2.91 25.90
N ASP A 791 -51.94 3.94 26.64
CA ASP A 791 -53.33 4.14 27.02
C ASP A 791 -54.16 4.67 25.82
N LEU A 792 -55.49 4.78 25.98
CA LEU A 792 -56.36 5.30 24.92
C LEU A 792 -56.19 6.81 24.64
N SER A 793 -55.48 7.54 25.50
CA SER A 793 -55.12 8.95 25.25
C SER A 793 -53.86 9.08 24.39
N GLY A 794 -53.18 7.96 24.10
CA GLY A 794 -51.94 7.91 23.32
C GLY A 794 -50.70 8.13 24.17
N VAL A 795 -50.82 8.14 25.49
CA VAL A 795 -49.68 8.24 26.40
C VAL A 795 -49.04 6.86 26.54
N GLU A 796 -47.72 6.81 26.42
CA GLU A 796 -46.93 5.60 26.60
C GLU A 796 -46.99 5.16 28.07
N ALA A 797 -47.56 3.98 28.31
CA ALA A 797 -47.61 3.36 29.62
C ALA A 797 -46.35 2.53 29.91
N ASN A 798 -45.80 1.82 28.91
CA ASN A 798 -44.54 1.08 29.03
C ASN A 798 -43.92 0.84 27.64
N ARG A 799 -42.61 0.59 27.60
CA ARG A 799 -41.84 0.22 26.42
C ARG A 799 -40.80 -0.84 26.74
N ILE A 800 -40.84 -1.92 25.97
CA ILE A 800 -39.86 -3.02 25.98
C ILE A 800 -39.14 -3.00 24.64
N GLU A 801 -37.80 -3.00 24.65
CA GLU A 801 -36.96 -2.97 23.46
C GLU A 801 -35.93 -4.10 23.54
N GLU A 802 -35.78 -4.85 22.44
CA GLU A 802 -34.75 -5.87 22.27
C GLU A 802 -33.93 -5.56 21.01
N ARG A 803 -32.60 -5.69 21.13
CA ARG A 803 -31.65 -5.51 20.02
C ARG A 803 -30.85 -6.78 19.82
N ARG A 804 -30.88 -7.28 18.59
CA ARG A 804 -30.10 -8.45 18.16
C ARG A 804 -29.22 -8.05 16.97
N PRO A 805 -27.97 -8.52 16.88
CA PRO A 805 -27.11 -8.31 15.71
C PRO A 805 -27.80 -8.70 14.39
N ASP A 806 -28.60 -9.78 14.43
CA ASP A 806 -29.58 -10.13 13.41
C ASP A 806 -30.99 -9.98 13.98
N PRO A 807 -31.79 -9.00 13.51
CA PRO A 807 -33.13 -8.76 14.06
C PRO A 807 -34.17 -9.79 13.58
N ARG A 808 -33.83 -10.71 12.67
CA ARG A 808 -34.77 -11.72 12.13
C ARG A 808 -35.00 -12.88 13.11
N GLY A 809 -36.13 -13.57 12.96
CA GLY A 809 -36.51 -14.73 13.76
C GLY A 809 -37.67 -14.47 14.72
N ASN A 810 -37.87 -15.37 15.68
CA ASN A 810 -38.99 -15.34 16.62
C ASN A 810 -38.70 -14.44 17.85
N TYR A 811 -39.73 -13.69 18.28
CA TYR A 811 -39.71 -12.81 19.45
C TYR A 811 -40.80 -13.19 20.45
N THR A 812 -40.51 -12.97 21.73
CA THR A 812 -41.48 -13.07 22.82
C THR A 812 -41.24 -11.95 23.82
N PHE A 813 -42.21 -11.05 23.96
CA PHE A 813 -42.19 -9.98 24.96
C PHE A 813 -43.19 -10.24 26.07
N ARG A 814 -42.81 -9.84 27.28
CA ARG A 814 -43.59 -10.01 28.50
C ARG A 814 -43.78 -8.65 29.18
N TRP A 815 -45.01 -8.32 29.52
CA TRP A 815 -45.33 -7.11 30.28
C TRP A 815 -46.14 -7.47 31.52
N ASP A 816 -45.63 -7.06 32.68
CA ASP A 816 -46.18 -7.35 34.01
C ASP A 816 -47.21 -6.30 34.49
N GLY A 817 -47.68 -5.43 33.59
CA GLY A 817 -48.72 -4.45 33.90
C GLY A 817 -48.23 -3.22 34.63
N LYS A 818 -46.90 -3.02 34.72
CA LYS A 818 -46.32 -1.84 35.35
C LYS A 818 -45.97 -0.74 34.34
N GLY A 819 -45.96 0.50 34.80
CA GLY A 819 -45.46 1.66 34.06
C GLY A 819 -43.94 1.83 34.18
N HIS A 820 -43.38 2.89 33.58
CA HIS A 820 -41.93 3.15 33.59
C HIS A 820 -41.32 3.37 34.99
N LEU A 821 -42.12 3.71 36.01
CA LEU A 821 -41.65 3.90 37.38
C LEU A 821 -41.93 2.67 38.28
N GLY A 822 -42.38 1.55 37.69
CA GLY A 822 -42.65 0.28 38.39
C GLY A 822 -44.01 0.23 39.12
N GLU A 823 -44.88 1.20 38.89
CA GLU A 823 -46.25 1.28 39.40
C GLU A 823 -47.23 0.50 38.53
N PRO A 824 -48.24 -0.19 39.10
CA PRO A 824 -49.27 -0.85 38.30
C PRO A 824 -50.09 0.18 37.51
N VAL A 825 -50.36 -0.11 36.25
CA VAL A 825 -51.20 0.76 35.41
C VAL A 825 -52.68 0.62 35.81
N PRO A 826 -53.49 1.69 35.75
CA PRO A 826 -54.92 1.60 36.08
C PRO A 826 -55.67 0.54 35.28
N PRO A 827 -56.73 -0.09 35.82
CA PRO A 827 -57.62 -0.94 35.03
C PRO A 827 -58.21 -0.16 33.86
N GLY A 828 -58.20 -0.76 32.67
CA GLY A 828 -58.57 -0.04 31.46
C GLY A 828 -58.21 -0.77 30.17
N ILE A 829 -58.39 -0.05 29.08
CA ILE A 829 -58.07 -0.53 27.73
C ILE A 829 -56.74 0.09 27.32
N TYR A 830 -55.83 -0.75 26.86
CA TYR A 830 -54.49 -0.39 26.41
C TYR A 830 -54.26 -0.86 24.97
N LEU A 831 -53.33 -0.21 24.28
CA LEU A 831 -52.93 -0.54 22.93
C LEU A 831 -51.48 -1.02 22.94
N ALA A 832 -51.29 -2.33 22.76
CA ALA A 832 -49.98 -2.93 22.58
C ALA A 832 -49.57 -2.80 21.11
N ARG A 833 -48.48 -2.06 20.84
CA ARG A 833 -47.89 -1.85 19.52
C ARG A 833 -46.52 -2.50 19.47
N VAL A 834 -46.35 -3.50 18.62
CA VAL A 834 -45.01 -3.93 18.21
C VAL A 834 -44.59 -3.13 16.98
N LYS A 835 -43.36 -2.63 16.94
CA LYS A 835 -42.77 -1.90 15.81
C LYS A 835 -41.35 -2.39 15.55
N VAL A 836 -41.02 -2.51 14.27
CA VAL A 836 -39.66 -2.74 13.76
C VAL A 836 -39.30 -1.58 12.83
N ASP A 837 -38.12 -0.99 13.02
CA ASP A 837 -37.66 0.15 12.21
C ASP A 837 -36.95 -0.34 10.94
N VAL A 838 -37.39 0.13 9.77
CA VAL A 838 -36.88 -0.31 8.46
C VAL A 838 -36.63 0.87 7.52
N ASP A 839 -35.59 0.77 6.70
CA ASP A 839 -35.17 1.85 5.77
C ASP A 839 -35.94 1.85 4.44
N SER A 840 -36.67 0.77 4.13
CA SER A 840 -37.41 0.64 2.86
C SER A 840 -38.85 1.14 2.97
N GLY A 841 -39.23 2.05 2.08
CA GLY A 841 -40.62 2.54 1.94
C GLY A 841 -41.59 1.53 1.29
N SER A 842 -41.10 0.37 0.86
CA SER A 842 -41.91 -0.72 0.28
C SER A 842 -42.28 -1.83 1.28
N ALA A 843 -41.93 -1.67 2.56
CA ALA A 843 -42.19 -2.67 3.59
C ALA A 843 -43.59 -2.53 4.19
N ASP A 844 -44.34 -3.63 4.26
CA ASP A 844 -45.67 -3.71 4.87
C ASP A 844 -45.58 -4.32 6.29
N ASN A 845 -46.59 -4.07 7.14
CA ASN A 845 -46.64 -4.57 8.53
C ASN A 845 -45.36 -4.31 9.36
N THR A 846 -44.76 -3.12 9.20
CA THR A 846 -43.63 -2.64 10.03
C THR A 846 -44.03 -2.35 11.47
N PHE A 847 -45.33 -2.27 11.74
CA PHE A 847 -45.89 -2.28 13.09
C PHE A 847 -47.22 -3.04 13.12
N VAL A 848 -47.51 -3.68 14.26
CA VAL A 848 -48.79 -4.35 14.53
C VAL A 848 -49.33 -3.84 15.86
N GLN A 849 -50.64 -3.58 15.93
CA GLN A 849 -51.30 -3.15 17.17
C GLN A 849 -52.44 -4.09 17.54
N ARG A 850 -52.60 -4.36 18.83
CA ARG A 850 -53.76 -5.04 19.40
C ARG A 850 -54.20 -4.36 20.69
N VAL A 851 -55.50 -4.43 20.92
CA VAL A 851 -56.12 -3.98 22.16
C VAL A 851 -55.88 -5.04 23.24
N VAL A 852 -55.49 -4.58 24.42
CA VAL A 852 -55.29 -5.39 25.63
C VAL A 852 -56.14 -4.78 26.74
N HIS A 853 -56.79 -5.63 27.52
CA HIS A 853 -57.59 -5.23 28.67
C HIS A 853 -56.83 -5.53 29.95
N VAL A 854 -56.56 -4.48 30.74
CA VAL A 854 -56.03 -4.62 32.10
C VAL A 854 -57.22 -4.59 33.05
N ALA A 855 -57.40 -5.64 33.83
CA ALA A 855 -58.46 -5.74 34.83
C ALA A 855 -57.89 -6.37 36.09
N TYR A 856 -58.16 -5.84 37.27
CA TYR A 856 -57.81 -6.48 38.54
C TYR A 856 -58.63 -5.90 39.69
#